data_AF-A0A6P4YKT8-F1
#
_entry.id   AF-A0A6P4YKT8-F1
#
_cell.length_a   1.000
_cell.length_b   1.000
_cell.length_c   1.000
_cell.angle_alpha   90.00
_cell.angle_beta   90.00
_cell.angle_gamma   90.00
#
_symmetry.space_group_name_H-M   'P 1'
#
loop_
_entity.id
_entity.type
_entity.pdbx_description
1 polymer ?
#
loop_
_entity_poly.entity_id
_entity_poly.type
_entity_poly.pdbx_seq_one_letter_code
_entity_poly.pdbx_strand_id
1 'polypeptide(L)'
;MASTRRESPTPPWSAALRLLEAGCFAPIRGKQLLAITKTIVARKDEMLSHEKNDTFYLLFAVLASHHISCGINEFGRLSLPAVLHANQVLFKFLLKSLLSPDTTLPVSQLQLVLVLRGLCTGVPMLAQHMVTSWTDKIKASSIPQEPTPTKDPPSQADAEKAEVVPSGDLLEELTVSSLPPECQTEDGAMDQGEAEASGSATAGSNLAKYWMSANISSLSELGATDTLLQMCCRLPQLQRFMDHHSQLLSGQLQLLPTSGRDAAALRQSLKVLTDEIGVVWHLMSLPILEPLTPDRVDTLTKISCACLHVGLAVTAAHTVTCSAASTPAKGSTSHHLEEDHLHYTASIVQMSLDVFDSLSALLQNSVRANGMMVQNIRLLEAWCILGALHTVMGLSSAVAVEKAKDPVAGRKSDGPAKTTTTRPLSGKGYQVGMDGLIVALASHGLSQLKSLFDDFHLEYRSQTSPQLSQYQKVDISTRYTAWERIQLLTDHVPLVSLLFHIFTSAYKKACILQRQRKGSLSSEPVGSSDSNTFYEDDFSSSEQSSEEDEEDDDDSELILGHWFEETISPQQEDDTTQDTNVPSPVPDGTPRRQDLKGVASLDAVKLATDRSDPETLLSLATEVLTFITTYLVNSSCLPAKQYFSASLSDQQMAAVAIVIKDLDKECTDTEAWWLQGLSSTLLWFLHQLLVTDVLPAPVQVNLLSHLGVSPREAGSWPLQLKPHCLAVLTRHLLLQQRKLGTAADNSDVLNIWERFIDTLKNKSVSQDTAADTDDLNVEHLQLLLMLFHNLSCNNRRKVLVHTASALIAVANAGNLQTSMPLTLSRLVLVFDYFIHNFSEVPGYLVDQVRRNLFSGQYGGVIKTTHLDDESKAKMWFTFSDCETNYRKNVHMVESNTGSSLNPKFYDCSRRYLDQGHPLY
;
A
#
# COMPACT_ATOMS: atom_id res chain seq x y z
N MET A 1 -27.59 54.15 -50.09
CA MET A 1 -26.39 53.57 -50.72
C MET A 1 -26.02 52.32 -49.94
N ALA A 2 -26.31 51.16 -50.52
CA ALA A 2 -25.95 49.86 -49.98
C ALA A 2 -24.45 49.65 -50.20
N SER A 3 -23.66 49.64 -49.13
CA SER A 3 -22.24 49.29 -49.16
C SER A 3 -22.14 47.77 -49.15
N THR A 4 -21.99 47.17 -50.34
CA THR A 4 -21.57 45.79 -50.52
C THR A 4 -20.15 45.61 -49.94
N ARG A 5 -20.09 45.14 -48.69
CA ARG A 5 -18.87 44.61 -48.09
C ARG A 5 -18.42 43.42 -48.95
N ARG A 6 -17.29 43.54 -49.66
CA ARG A 6 -16.65 42.38 -50.32
C ARG A 6 -16.30 41.38 -49.21
N GLU A 7 -17.01 40.26 -49.15
CA GLU A 7 -16.62 39.12 -48.33
C GLU A 7 -15.24 38.64 -48.81
N SER A 8 -14.28 38.56 -47.89
CA SER A 8 -13.06 37.80 -48.12
C SER A 8 -13.42 36.36 -48.51
N PRO A 9 -12.73 35.72 -49.46
CA PRO A 9 -13.05 34.35 -49.85
C PRO A 9 -13.03 33.44 -48.61
N THR A 10 -14.14 32.77 -48.33
CA THR A 10 -14.23 31.81 -47.22
C THR A 10 -13.22 30.69 -47.47
N PRO A 11 -12.31 30.40 -46.53
CA PRO A 11 -11.29 29.39 -46.74
C PRO A 11 -11.94 28.00 -46.93
N PRO A 12 -11.46 27.20 -47.90
CA PRO A 12 -12.00 25.86 -48.15
C PRO A 12 -11.59 24.87 -47.05
N TRP A 13 -12.47 23.94 -46.67
CA TRP A 13 -12.15 22.86 -45.71
C TRP A 13 -10.91 22.07 -46.16
N SER A 14 -10.73 21.91 -47.48
CA SER A 14 -9.58 21.23 -48.09
C SER A 14 -8.23 21.90 -47.78
N ALA A 15 -8.19 23.22 -47.56
CA ALA A 15 -6.96 23.91 -47.19
C ALA A 15 -6.58 23.66 -45.71
N ALA A 16 -7.57 23.67 -44.81
CA ALA A 16 -7.35 23.35 -43.41
C ALA A 16 -7.01 21.86 -43.21
N LEU A 17 -7.65 20.97 -43.97
CA LEU A 17 -7.40 19.53 -43.92
C LEU A 17 -5.96 19.19 -44.31
N ARG A 18 -5.43 19.76 -45.39
CA ARG A 18 -4.02 19.56 -45.79
C ARG A 18 -3.02 20.01 -44.72
N LEU A 19 -3.36 21.04 -43.93
CA LEU A 19 -2.52 21.50 -42.82
C LEU A 19 -2.56 20.53 -41.63
N LEU A 20 -3.73 19.97 -41.31
CA LEU A 20 -3.87 18.92 -40.29
C LEU A 20 -3.16 17.63 -40.70
N GLU A 21 -3.23 17.25 -41.98
CA GLU A 21 -2.53 16.09 -42.54
C GLU A 21 -1.00 16.25 -42.46
N ALA A 22 -0.48 17.44 -42.79
CA ALA A 22 0.94 17.76 -42.61
C ALA A 22 1.36 17.75 -41.13
N GLY A 23 0.43 18.14 -40.25
CA GLY A 23 0.59 18.15 -38.79
C GLY A 23 0.86 16.79 -38.14
N CYS A 24 0.53 15.69 -38.82
CA CYS A 24 0.82 14.34 -38.34
C CYS A 24 2.30 13.97 -38.38
N PHE A 25 3.07 14.59 -39.27
CA PHE A 25 4.48 14.26 -39.52
C PHE A 25 5.44 15.36 -39.03
N ALA A 26 4.94 16.60 -38.85
CA ALA A 26 5.71 17.72 -38.33
C ALA A 26 4.83 18.69 -37.53
N PRO A 27 5.35 19.38 -36.50
CA PRO A 27 4.59 20.36 -35.74
C PRO A 27 4.13 21.53 -36.63
N ILE A 28 2.83 21.84 -36.56
CA ILE A 28 2.20 22.93 -37.32
C ILE A 28 2.63 24.28 -36.73
N ARG A 29 3.17 25.18 -37.55
CA ARG A 29 3.67 26.50 -37.11
C ARG A 29 2.54 27.54 -36.93
N GLY A 30 2.78 28.58 -36.12
CA GLY A 30 1.77 29.58 -35.72
C GLY A 30 0.98 30.25 -36.85
N LYS A 31 1.59 30.50 -38.02
CA LYS A 31 0.86 31.03 -39.21
C LYS A 31 -0.11 30.02 -39.83
N GLN A 32 0.25 28.74 -39.82
CA GLN A 32 -0.58 27.64 -40.31
C GLN A 32 -1.69 27.31 -39.31
N LEU A 33 -1.40 27.33 -38.00
CA LEU A 33 -2.42 27.22 -36.95
C LEU A 33 -3.45 28.34 -37.03
N LEU A 34 -3.01 29.59 -37.25
CA LEU A 34 -3.92 30.73 -37.41
C LEU A 34 -4.83 30.59 -38.65
N ALA A 35 -4.37 29.92 -39.72
CA ALA A 35 -5.21 29.62 -40.88
C ALA A 35 -6.31 28.59 -40.56
N ILE A 36 -5.99 27.57 -39.74
CA ILE A 36 -6.97 26.59 -39.25
C ILE A 36 -8.01 27.30 -38.36
N THR A 37 -7.56 28.12 -37.42
CA THR A 37 -8.40 28.96 -36.56
C THR A 37 -9.37 29.85 -37.35
N LYS A 38 -8.87 30.55 -38.38
CA LYS A 38 -9.70 31.39 -39.26
C LYS A 38 -10.75 30.58 -40.02
N THR A 39 -10.42 29.35 -40.41
CA THR A 39 -11.36 28.45 -41.10
C THR A 39 -12.48 28.00 -40.17
N ILE A 40 -12.16 27.66 -38.91
CA ILE A 40 -13.16 27.30 -37.88
C ILE A 40 -14.14 28.45 -37.64
N VAL A 41 -13.64 29.68 -37.48
CA VAL A 41 -14.48 30.85 -37.22
C VAL A 41 -15.36 31.19 -38.43
N ALA A 42 -14.80 31.15 -39.65
CA ALA A 42 -15.54 31.46 -40.88
C ALA A 42 -16.65 30.45 -41.19
N ARG A 43 -16.51 29.19 -40.75
CA ARG A 43 -17.45 28.09 -41.00
C ARG A 43 -18.14 27.57 -39.74
N LYS A 44 -18.27 28.42 -38.71
CA LYS A 44 -18.90 28.04 -37.42
C LYS A 44 -20.35 27.60 -37.57
N ASP A 45 -21.11 28.26 -38.45
CA ASP A 45 -22.55 28.02 -38.62
C ASP A 45 -22.79 26.71 -39.36
N GLU A 46 -21.94 26.42 -40.35
CA GLU A 46 -21.81 25.10 -40.96
C GLU A 46 -21.58 24.08 -39.84
N MET A 47 -20.43 24.11 -39.15
CA MET A 47 -20.05 23.12 -38.14
C MET A 47 -21.10 22.86 -37.02
N LEU A 48 -21.84 23.88 -36.58
CA LEU A 48 -22.82 23.76 -35.48
C LEU A 48 -24.23 23.30 -35.92
N SER A 49 -24.60 23.45 -37.20
CA SER A 49 -25.95 23.20 -37.72
C SER A 49 -26.12 21.94 -38.57
N HIS A 50 -25.12 21.06 -38.64
CA HIS A 50 -25.19 19.88 -39.51
C HIS A 50 -26.15 18.79 -39.05
N GLU A 51 -26.88 18.22 -40.03
CA GLU A 51 -27.63 16.96 -39.93
C GLU A 51 -26.99 15.82 -40.74
N LYS A 52 -25.92 16.10 -41.52
CA LYS A 52 -25.21 15.14 -42.38
C LYS A 52 -23.69 15.39 -42.29
N ASN A 53 -22.91 14.31 -42.21
CA ASN A 53 -21.44 14.25 -42.06
C ASN A 53 -20.85 14.51 -40.65
N ASP A 54 -21.55 14.11 -39.58
CA ASP A 54 -21.07 14.24 -38.17
C ASP A 54 -19.66 13.67 -37.94
N THR A 55 -19.31 12.57 -38.61
CA THR A 55 -17.99 11.93 -38.53
C THR A 55 -16.85 12.85 -38.99
N PHE A 56 -17.04 13.61 -40.08
CA PHE A 56 -16.03 14.53 -40.60
C PHE A 56 -15.80 15.69 -39.64
N TYR A 57 -16.88 16.38 -39.24
CA TYR A 57 -16.79 17.54 -38.36
C TYR A 57 -16.24 17.17 -36.98
N LEU A 58 -16.57 15.98 -36.46
CA LEU A 58 -16.03 15.49 -35.19
C LEU A 58 -14.53 15.19 -35.26
N LEU A 59 -14.09 14.44 -36.27
CA LEU A 59 -12.66 14.16 -36.45
C LEU A 59 -11.87 15.45 -36.71
N PHE A 60 -12.43 16.37 -37.49
CA PHE A 60 -11.82 17.68 -37.74
C PHE A 60 -11.68 18.47 -36.45
N ALA A 61 -12.76 18.61 -35.66
CA ALA A 61 -12.76 19.37 -34.43
C ALA A 61 -11.76 18.80 -33.41
N VAL A 62 -11.69 17.48 -33.27
CA VAL A 62 -10.75 16.79 -32.37
C VAL A 62 -9.30 17.00 -32.79
N LEU A 63 -8.96 16.80 -34.07
CA LEU A 63 -7.60 17.01 -34.59
C LEU A 63 -7.20 18.48 -34.52
N ALA A 64 -8.08 19.40 -34.90
CA ALA A 64 -7.82 20.83 -34.81
C ALA A 64 -7.55 21.25 -33.36
N SER A 65 -8.37 20.79 -32.42
CA SER A 65 -8.20 21.10 -31.00
C SER A 65 -6.87 20.55 -30.43
N HIS A 66 -6.46 19.35 -30.85
CA HIS A 66 -5.15 18.79 -30.48
C HIS A 66 -4.00 19.67 -30.94
N HIS A 67 -3.96 20.02 -32.24
CA HIS A 67 -2.88 20.82 -32.80
C HIS A 67 -2.88 22.27 -32.29
N ILE A 68 -4.05 22.86 -32.03
CA ILE A 68 -4.16 24.18 -31.39
C ILE A 68 -3.57 24.13 -29.97
N SER A 69 -3.80 23.04 -29.23
CA SER A 69 -3.22 22.85 -27.89
C SER A 69 -1.70 22.74 -27.91
N CYS A 70 -1.11 22.15 -28.96
CA CYS A 70 0.35 22.12 -29.15
C CYS A 70 0.98 23.50 -29.38
N GLY A 71 0.21 24.45 -29.92
CA GLY A 71 0.70 25.72 -30.45
C GLY A 71 0.70 26.90 -29.49
N ILE A 72 0.47 26.69 -28.18
CA ILE A 72 0.27 27.79 -27.21
C ILE A 72 1.40 28.83 -27.22
N ASN A 73 2.65 28.38 -27.41
CA ASN A 73 3.84 29.23 -27.44
C ASN A 73 4.10 29.90 -28.80
N GLU A 74 3.35 29.53 -29.84
CA GLU A 74 3.55 30.05 -31.20
C GLU A 74 2.65 31.22 -31.55
N PHE A 75 1.67 31.53 -30.70
CA PHE A 75 0.72 32.63 -30.91
C PHE A 75 1.28 33.95 -30.35
N GLY A 76 1.23 35.01 -31.17
CA GLY A 76 1.50 36.37 -30.71
C GLY A 76 0.29 37.01 -30.03
N ARG A 77 0.51 38.09 -29.27
CA ARG A 77 -0.53 38.84 -28.54
C ARG A 77 -1.73 39.26 -29.42
N LEU A 78 -1.46 39.62 -30.68
CA LEU A 78 -2.48 40.07 -31.64
C LEU A 78 -3.31 38.92 -32.24
N SER A 79 -2.76 37.70 -32.30
CA SER A 79 -3.48 36.53 -32.82
C SER A 79 -4.34 35.83 -31.77
N LEU A 80 -4.07 36.06 -30.48
CA LEU A 80 -4.71 35.35 -29.38
C LEU A 80 -6.25 35.44 -29.37
N PRO A 81 -6.87 36.63 -29.58
CA PRO A 81 -8.34 36.74 -29.54
C PRO A 81 -9.03 35.90 -30.61
N ALA A 82 -8.44 35.83 -31.82
CA ALA A 82 -8.96 35.01 -32.91
C ALA A 82 -8.91 33.51 -32.57
N VAL A 83 -7.85 33.08 -31.88
CA VAL A 83 -7.68 31.68 -31.47
C VAL A 83 -8.61 31.31 -30.32
N LEU A 84 -8.77 32.19 -29.32
CA LEU A 84 -9.76 32.01 -28.25
C LEU A 84 -11.20 31.93 -28.81
N HIS A 85 -11.52 32.73 -29.83
CA HIS A 85 -12.83 32.65 -30.48
C HIS A 85 -13.05 31.31 -31.23
N ALA A 86 -12.02 30.78 -31.90
CA ALA A 86 -12.11 29.44 -32.47
C ALA A 86 -12.25 28.35 -31.40
N ASN A 87 -11.53 28.47 -30.27
CA ASN A 87 -11.68 27.55 -29.14
C ASN A 87 -13.10 27.56 -28.58
N GLN A 88 -13.75 28.73 -28.47
CA GLN A 88 -15.16 28.84 -28.09
C GLN A 88 -16.10 28.08 -29.04
N VAL A 89 -15.86 28.17 -30.36
CA VAL A 89 -16.63 27.44 -31.38
C VAL A 89 -16.41 25.94 -31.24
N LEU A 90 -15.16 25.50 -31.02
CA LEU A 90 -14.81 24.10 -30.76
C LEU A 90 -15.45 23.59 -29.47
N PHE A 91 -15.42 24.36 -28.37
CA PHE A 91 -16.06 24.00 -27.10
C PHE A 91 -17.56 23.79 -27.28
N LYS A 92 -18.27 24.70 -27.95
CA LYS A 92 -19.71 24.55 -28.24
C LYS A 92 -20.02 23.27 -29.00
N PHE A 93 -19.22 22.97 -30.02
CA PHE A 93 -19.41 21.78 -30.85
C PHE A 93 -19.12 20.48 -30.06
N LEU A 94 -17.96 20.42 -29.39
CA LEU A 94 -17.55 19.24 -28.61
C LEU A 94 -18.53 18.94 -27.46
N LEU A 95 -19.04 19.97 -26.76
CA LEU A 95 -20.06 19.78 -25.71
C LEU A 95 -21.39 19.25 -26.27
N LYS A 96 -21.81 19.71 -27.45
CA LYS A 96 -23.01 19.18 -28.13
C LYS A 96 -22.84 17.71 -28.50
N SER A 97 -21.66 17.32 -28.98
CA SER A 97 -21.32 15.93 -29.31
C SER A 97 -21.17 15.00 -28.09
N LEU A 98 -20.95 15.53 -26.89
CA LEU A 98 -20.92 14.73 -25.66
C LEU A 98 -22.32 14.27 -25.21
N LEU A 99 -23.37 15.03 -25.58
CA LEU A 99 -24.76 14.75 -25.21
C LEU A 99 -25.53 13.92 -26.25
N SER A 100 -24.97 13.71 -27.44
CA SER A 100 -25.61 12.91 -28.49
C SER A 100 -25.60 11.41 -28.13
N PRO A 101 -26.76 10.73 -28.15
CA PRO A 101 -26.90 9.33 -27.75
C PRO A 101 -26.39 8.31 -28.79
N ASP A 102 -25.85 8.77 -29.92
CA ASP A 102 -25.51 7.91 -31.04
C ASP A 102 -24.26 7.05 -30.77
N THR A 103 -24.50 5.75 -30.65
CA THR A 103 -23.50 4.70 -30.37
C THR A 103 -22.49 4.48 -31.53
N THR A 104 -22.58 5.27 -32.61
CA THR A 104 -21.82 5.11 -33.85
C THR A 104 -20.78 6.21 -34.09
N LEU A 105 -20.53 7.07 -33.10
CA LEU A 105 -19.51 8.12 -33.20
C LEU A 105 -18.09 7.50 -33.28
N PRO A 106 -17.22 8.04 -34.15
CA PRO A 106 -15.86 7.51 -34.35
C PRO A 106 -14.89 7.79 -33.19
N VAL A 107 -15.30 8.61 -32.21
CA VAL A 107 -14.50 9.13 -31.09
C VAL A 107 -15.23 8.85 -29.78
N SER A 108 -14.52 8.36 -28.76
CA SER A 108 -15.09 8.04 -27.45
C SER A 108 -15.27 9.29 -26.56
N GLN A 109 -16.13 9.21 -25.56
CA GLN A 109 -16.34 10.29 -24.59
C GLN A 109 -15.03 10.67 -23.85
N LEU A 110 -14.18 9.68 -23.55
CA LEU A 110 -12.84 9.89 -22.99
C LEU A 110 -12.00 10.81 -23.87
N GLN A 111 -11.97 10.54 -25.17
CA GLN A 111 -11.19 11.31 -26.12
C GLN A 111 -11.68 12.75 -26.26
N LEU A 112 -13.00 12.95 -26.22
CA LEU A 112 -13.59 14.28 -26.23
C LEU A 112 -13.20 15.08 -24.97
N VAL A 113 -13.24 14.46 -23.79
CA VAL A 113 -12.80 15.09 -22.53
C VAL A 113 -11.29 15.40 -22.53
N LEU A 114 -10.45 14.50 -23.05
CA LEU A 114 -9.01 14.74 -23.21
C LEU A 114 -8.72 15.98 -24.06
N VAL A 115 -9.47 16.16 -25.15
CA VAL A 115 -9.30 17.30 -26.06
C VAL A 115 -9.77 18.62 -25.40
N LEU A 116 -10.91 18.59 -24.69
CA LEU A 116 -11.37 19.74 -23.90
C LEU A 116 -10.32 20.15 -22.85
N ARG A 117 -9.73 19.17 -22.17
CA ARG A 117 -8.63 19.37 -21.22
C ARG A 117 -7.39 19.94 -21.90
N GLY A 118 -7.03 19.44 -23.07
CA GLY A 118 -5.88 19.94 -23.81
C GLY A 118 -6.03 21.41 -24.18
N LEU A 119 -7.21 21.82 -24.64
CA LEU A 119 -7.50 23.23 -24.95
C LEU A 119 -7.40 24.15 -23.71
N CYS A 120 -7.85 23.67 -22.55
CA CYS A 120 -7.82 24.45 -21.31
C CYS A 120 -6.42 24.53 -20.68
N THR A 121 -5.61 23.46 -20.81
CA THR A 121 -4.28 23.37 -20.19
C THR A 121 -3.14 23.79 -21.11
N GLY A 122 -3.39 23.87 -22.43
CA GLY A 122 -2.34 24.11 -23.43
C GLY A 122 -1.38 22.92 -23.60
N VAL A 123 -1.79 21.73 -23.16
CA VAL A 123 -0.99 20.51 -23.24
C VAL A 123 -1.75 19.48 -24.10
N PRO A 124 -1.17 18.99 -25.20
CA PRO A 124 -1.83 17.96 -26.01
C PRO A 124 -1.97 16.65 -25.24
N MET A 125 -3.20 16.12 -25.19
CA MET A 125 -3.55 14.94 -24.38
C MET A 125 -3.77 13.65 -25.19
N LEU A 126 -3.69 13.71 -26.52
CA LEU A 126 -3.92 12.55 -27.39
C LEU A 126 -2.60 11.89 -27.77
N ALA A 127 -2.60 10.56 -27.81
CA ALA A 127 -1.45 9.78 -28.26
C ALA A 127 -1.21 9.93 -29.76
N GLN A 128 0.06 9.97 -30.19
CA GLN A 128 0.41 10.16 -31.59
C GLN A 128 -0.24 9.13 -32.53
N HIS A 129 -0.34 7.86 -32.10
CA HIS A 129 -0.96 6.81 -32.91
C HIS A 129 -2.48 7.04 -33.15
N MET A 130 -3.16 7.72 -32.23
CA MET A 130 -4.57 8.11 -32.38
C MET A 130 -4.70 9.25 -33.37
N VAL A 131 -3.81 10.24 -33.28
CA VAL A 131 -3.73 11.39 -34.20
C VAL A 131 -3.49 10.90 -35.63
N THR A 132 -2.57 9.95 -35.84
CA THR A 132 -2.32 9.35 -37.16
C THR A 132 -3.53 8.55 -37.66
N SER A 133 -4.13 7.70 -36.81
CA SER A 133 -5.30 6.90 -37.20
C SER A 133 -6.50 7.76 -37.59
N TRP A 134 -6.78 8.82 -36.84
CA TRP A 134 -7.88 9.74 -37.14
C TRP A 134 -7.63 10.60 -38.37
N THR A 135 -6.37 10.94 -38.61
CA THR A 135 -5.98 11.65 -39.84
C THR A 135 -6.15 10.76 -41.07
N ASP A 136 -6.00 9.45 -40.95
CA ASP A 136 -6.32 8.54 -42.05
C ASP A 136 -7.84 8.31 -42.19
N LYS A 137 -8.59 8.29 -41.08
CA LYS A 137 -10.06 8.21 -41.10
C LYS A 137 -10.72 9.47 -41.68
N ILE A 138 -10.19 10.66 -41.39
CA ILE A 138 -10.73 11.92 -41.95
C ILE A 138 -10.43 12.03 -43.45
N LYS A 139 -9.28 11.53 -43.93
CA LYS A 139 -8.98 11.40 -45.38
C LYS A 139 -9.97 10.49 -46.11
N ALA A 140 -10.42 9.42 -45.44
CA ALA A 140 -11.39 8.49 -45.99
C ALA A 140 -12.84 9.01 -45.94
N SER A 141 -13.10 10.12 -45.24
CA SER A 141 -14.43 10.71 -45.13
C SER A 141 -14.74 11.69 -46.27
N SER A 142 -15.99 11.74 -46.71
CA SER A 142 -16.40 12.67 -47.78
C SER A 142 -16.39 14.12 -47.28
N ILE A 143 -15.54 14.95 -47.89
CA ILE A 143 -15.51 16.38 -47.62
C ILE A 143 -16.91 16.96 -47.91
N PRO A 144 -17.48 17.76 -47.01
CA PRO A 144 -18.76 18.43 -47.23
C PRO A 144 -18.78 19.20 -48.57
N GLN A 145 -19.87 19.07 -49.35
CA GLN A 145 -19.99 19.72 -50.65
C GLN A 145 -19.98 21.24 -50.49
N GLU A 146 -18.96 21.89 -51.07
CA GLU A 146 -18.87 23.35 -51.12
C GLU A 146 -20.00 23.91 -52.00
N PRO A 147 -20.74 24.95 -51.57
CA PRO A 147 -21.72 25.59 -52.42
C PRO A 147 -21.01 26.18 -53.65
N THR A 148 -21.41 25.76 -54.84
CA THR A 148 -20.91 26.28 -56.11
C THR A 148 -21.28 27.76 -56.23
N PRO A 149 -20.34 28.66 -56.57
CA PRO A 149 -20.72 30.03 -56.90
C PRO A 149 -21.53 30.01 -58.20
N THR A 150 -22.78 30.45 -58.14
CA THR A 150 -23.62 30.72 -59.31
C THR A 150 -22.90 31.74 -60.20
N LYS A 151 -22.53 31.31 -61.41
CA LYS A 151 -21.95 32.14 -62.46
C LYS A 151 -23.01 33.10 -63.00
N ASP A 152 -22.85 34.39 -62.75
CA ASP A 152 -23.41 35.43 -63.62
C ASP A 152 -22.35 35.89 -64.65
N PRO A 153 -22.75 36.26 -65.89
CA PRO A 153 -21.86 36.43 -67.03
C PRO A 153 -21.08 37.76 -67.02
N PRO A 154 -20.01 37.88 -67.84
CA PRO A 154 -19.01 38.94 -67.69
C PRO A 154 -19.48 40.25 -68.33
N SER A 155 -19.24 41.37 -67.64
CA SER A 155 -19.28 42.72 -68.22
C SER A 155 -17.89 43.31 -68.21
N GLN A 156 -17.56 43.97 -69.31
CA GLN A 156 -16.23 44.33 -69.78
C GLN A 156 -15.47 45.33 -68.89
N ALA A 157 -14.16 45.30 -69.11
CA ALA A 157 -13.12 46.07 -68.46
C ALA A 157 -13.33 47.59 -68.48
N ASP A 158 -12.88 48.24 -67.40
CA ASP A 158 -12.07 49.44 -67.51
C ASP A 158 -11.01 49.44 -66.40
N ALA A 159 -9.77 49.71 -66.81
CA ALA A 159 -8.59 49.75 -65.97
C ALA A 159 -8.42 51.16 -65.42
N GLU A 160 -8.43 51.32 -64.10
CA GLU A 160 -7.89 52.53 -63.48
C GLU A 160 -7.17 52.26 -62.15
N LYS A 161 -6.13 53.07 -61.95
CA LYS A 161 -4.99 52.88 -61.07
C LYS A 161 -5.32 52.80 -59.59
N ALA A 162 -4.45 52.06 -58.89
CA ALA A 162 -4.33 52.03 -57.45
C ALA A 162 -4.21 53.42 -56.82
N GLU A 163 -4.96 53.65 -55.75
CA GLU A 163 -4.67 54.67 -54.76
C GLU A 163 -4.73 54.03 -53.36
N VAL A 164 -3.61 54.13 -52.65
CA VAL A 164 -3.37 53.59 -51.31
C VAL A 164 -3.99 54.55 -50.30
N VAL A 165 -4.89 54.07 -49.45
CA VAL A 165 -5.33 54.77 -48.24
C VAL A 165 -5.04 53.87 -47.04
N PRO A 166 -4.13 54.26 -46.12
CA PRO A 166 -3.90 53.54 -44.87
C PRO A 166 -4.84 54.03 -43.75
N SER A 167 -4.96 53.20 -42.72
CA SER A 167 -5.40 53.53 -41.35
C SER A 167 -6.90 53.37 -41.03
N GLY A 168 -7.27 52.14 -40.65
CA GLY A 168 -8.49 51.82 -39.90
C GLY A 168 -8.25 51.04 -38.59
N ASP A 169 -6.99 50.82 -38.17
CA ASP A 169 -6.65 49.90 -37.07
C ASP A 169 -6.39 50.58 -35.71
N LEU A 170 -6.47 51.91 -35.61
CA LEU A 170 -6.09 52.63 -34.38
C LEU A 170 -7.20 52.65 -33.31
N LEU A 171 -8.44 52.31 -33.66
CA LEU A 171 -9.58 52.34 -32.73
C LEU A 171 -9.77 51.00 -31.99
N GLU A 172 -9.44 49.86 -32.60
CA GLU A 172 -9.41 48.56 -31.91
C GLU A 172 -8.22 48.47 -30.95
N GLU A 173 -7.10 49.13 -31.27
CA GLU A 173 -5.90 49.20 -30.43
C GLU A 173 -6.13 49.95 -29.10
N LEU A 174 -7.09 50.89 -29.07
CA LEU A 174 -7.44 51.66 -27.87
C LEU A 174 -8.46 50.97 -26.95
N THR A 175 -9.25 50.02 -27.45
CA THR A 175 -10.24 49.28 -26.63
C THR A 175 -9.66 48.09 -25.87
N VAL A 176 -8.43 47.65 -26.20
CA VAL A 176 -7.77 46.49 -25.55
C VAL A 176 -7.01 46.90 -24.27
N SER A 177 -6.89 48.20 -23.99
CA SER A 177 -6.15 48.73 -22.83
C SER A 177 -6.95 48.79 -21.51
N SER A 178 -8.10 48.14 -21.41
CA SER A 178 -8.87 48.02 -20.16
C SER A 178 -8.95 46.57 -19.69
N LEU A 179 -7.84 46.04 -19.20
CA LEU A 179 -7.82 44.89 -18.28
C LEU A 179 -7.63 45.45 -16.85
N PRO A 180 -8.31 44.92 -15.82
CA PRO A 180 -8.16 45.41 -14.45
C PRO A 180 -6.76 45.08 -13.92
N PRO A 181 -6.12 45.98 -13.14
CA PRO A 181 -4.88 45.64 -12.46
C PRO A 181 -5.20 44.66 -11.31
N GLU A 182 -4.37 43.62 -11.20
CA GLU A 182 -4.49 42.58 -10.16
C GLU A 182 -4.42 43.16 -8.74
N CYS A 183 -5.22 42.55 -7.86
CA CYS A 183 -5.22 42.76 -6.42
C CYS A 183 -3.90 42.24 -5.83
N GLN A 184 -3.22 43.09 -5.06
CA GLN A 184 -2.01 42.75 -4.32
C GLN A 184 -2.34 41.93 -3.06
N THR A 185 -1.50 40.95 -2.74
CA THR A 185 -1.27 40.50 -1.35
C THR A 185 0.24 40.37 -1.12
N GLU A 186 0.74 41.31 -0.30
CA GLU A 186 1.83 41.33 0.69
C GLU A 186 2.83 40.16 0.75
N ASP A 187 4.14 40.43 0.76
CA ASP A 187 4.93 40.61 2.00
C ASP A 187 6.37 41.10 1.71
N GLY A 188 7.01 41.76 2.68
CA GLY A 188 8.26 42.54 2.50
C GLY A 188 9.59 41.79 2.63
N ALA A 189 10.63 42.30 1.96
CA ALA A 189 12.00 42.50 2.46
C ALA A 189 12.87 43.17 1.37
N MET A 190 13.62 44.20 1.76
CA MET A 190 14.66 44.87 0.96
C MET A 190 15.76 43.88 0.54
N ASP A 191 16.11 43.86 -0.75
CA ASP A 191 17.51 43.92 -1.17
C ASP A 191 17.62 44.54 -2.57
N GLN A 192 18.58 45.47 -2.74
CA GLN A 192 18.86 46.15 -4.01
C GLN A 192 19.94 45.36 -4.76
N GLY A 193 19.64 44.93 -5.98
CA GLY A 193 20.61 44.30 -6.87
C GLY A 193 20.14 44.35 -8.33
N GLU A 194 20.97 44.93 -9.18
CA GLU A 194 20.73 45.40 -10.55
C GLU A 194 20.10 44.37 -11.51
N ALA A 195 19.09 44.82 -12.26
CA ALA A 195 18.43 44.07 -13.31
C ALA A 195 18.83 44.61 -14.69
N GLU A 196 19.58 43.83 -15.46
CA GLU A 196 19.61 43.91 -16.92
C GLU A 196 19.57 42.50 -17.55
N ALA A 197 18.73 42.36 -18.58
CA ALA A 197 18.55 41.22 -19.49
C ALA A 197 17.70 40.00 -19.04
N SER A 198 16.36 40.08 -19.18
CA SER A 198 15.48 38.91 -19.48
C SER A 198 14.01 39.28 -19.81
N GLY A 199 13.76 40.20 -20.75
CA GLY A 199 12.39 40.66 -21.08
C GLY A 199 11.51 39.73 -21.93
N SER A 200 12.03 38.61 -22.46
CA SER A 200 11.28 37.78 -23.45
C SER A 200 10.65 36.51 -22.90
N ALA A 201 11.21 35.90 -21.85
CA ALA A 201 10.71 34.63 -21.32
C ALA A 201 9.46 34.82 -20.43
N THR A 202 9.38 35.95 -19.74
CA THR A 202 8.26 36.32 -18.85
C THR A 202 6.99 36.63 -19.63
N ALA A 203 7.09 37.27 -20.80
CA ALA A 203 5.95 37.61 -21.65
C ALA A 203 5.25 36.37 -22.25
N GLY A 204 6.03 35.35 -22.65
CA GLY A 204 5.48 34.07 -23.14
C GLY A 204 4.73 33.29 -22.06
N SER A 205 5.26 33.27 -20.83
CA SER A 205 4.59 32.65 -19.67
C SER A 205 3.27 33.35 -19.31
N ASN A 206 3.23 34.68 -19.37
CA ASN A 206 2.02 35.45 -19.06
C ASN A 206 0.92 35.26 -20.12
N LEU A 207 1.29 35.12 -21.40
CA LEU A 207 0.34 34.86 -22.48
C LEU A 207 -0.30 33.46 -22.36
N ALA A 208 0.50 32.45 -22.01
CA ALA A 208 0.01 31.10 -21.77
C ALA A 208 -0.95 31.06 -20.57
N LYS A 209 -0.65 31.77 -19.48
CA LYS A 209 -1.57 31.91 -18.33
C LYS A 209 -2.89 32.57 -18.71
N TYR A 210 -2.84 33.65 -19.49
CA TYR A 210 -4.04 34.32 -19.98
C TYR A 210 -4.87 33.42 -20.90
N TRP A 211 -4.22 32.68 -21.82
CA TRP A 211 -4.88 31.69 -22.67
C TRP A 211 -5.64 30.65 -21.83
N MET A 212 -4.97 30.06 -20.85
CA MET A 212 -5.57 29.05 -19.98
C MET A 212 -6.78 29.64 -19.24
N SER A 213 -6.61 30.80 -18.61
CA SER A 213 -7.71 31.49 -17.92
C SER A 213 -8.89 31.80 -18.85
N ALA A 214 -8.64 32.33 -20.04
CA ALA A 214 -9.69 32.72 -20.98
C ALA A 214 -10.46 31.53 -21.55
N ASN A 215 -9.77 30.41 -21.82
CA ASN A 215 -10.41 29.17 -22.24
C ASN A 215 -11.22 28.53 -21.10
N ILE A 216 -10.71 28.54 -19.86
CA ILE A 216 -11.44 28.07 -18.67
C ILE A 216 -12.72 28.89 -18.48
N SER A 217 -12.64 30.22 -18.53
CA SER A 217 -13.81 31.10 -18.46
C SER A 217 -14.79 30.84 -19.60
N SER A 218 -14.30 30.73 -20.84
CA SER A 218 -15.12 30.42 -22.01
C SER A 218 -15.86 29.09 -21.88
N LEU A 219 -15.18 28.05 -21.36
CA LEU A 219 -15.78 26.74 -21.16
C LEU A 219 -16.82 26.77 -20.02
N SER A 220 -16.54 27.51 -18.95
CA SER A 220 -17.47 27.72 -17.83
C SER A 220 -18.74 28.47 -18.25
N GLU A 221 -18.62 29.53 -19.05
CA GLU A 221 -19.75 30.31 -19.59
C GLU A 221 -20.71 29.48 -20.45
N LEU A 222 -20.21 28.39 -21.05
CA LEU A 222 -21.01 27.46 -21.85
C LEU A 222 -21.78 26.43 -21.01
N GLY A 223 -21.69 26.49 -19.67
CA GLY A 223 -22.32 25.50 -18.80
C GLY A 223 -21.71 24.11 -18.95
N ALA A 224 -20.42 24.04 -19.32
CA ALA A 224 -19.74 22.77 -19.56
C ALA A 224 -19.75 21.85 -18.34
N THR A 225 -19.64 22.40 -17.14
CA THR A 225 -19.62 21.65 -15.88
C THR A 225 -20.87 20.79 -15.72
N ASP A 226 -22.06 21.37 -15.89
CA ASP A 226 -23.32 20.64 -15.73
C ASP A 226 -23.52 19.61 -16.86
N THR A 227 -23.06 19.94 -18.08
CA THR A 227 -23.07 19.02 -19.23
C THR A 227 -22.17 17.81 -19.00
N LEU A 228 -20.95 18.03 -18.50
CA LEU A 228 -19.96 16.99 -18.22
C LEU A 228 -20.39 16.10 -17.04
N LEU A 229 -20.93 16.70 -15.97
CA LEU A 229 -21.49 15.93 -14.86
C LEU A 229 -22.68 15.07 -15.30
N GLN A 230 -23.58 15.62 -16.12
CA GLN A 230 -24.70 14.86 -16.67
C GLN A 230 -24.23 13.69 -17.55
N MET A 231 -23.17 13.89 -18.34
CA MET A 231 -22.55 12.81 -19.12
C MET A 231 -21.96 11.74 -18.20
N CYS A 232 -21.20 12.11 -17.16
CA CYS A 232 -20.65 11.15 -16.18
C CYS A 232 -21.76 10.34 -15.51
N CYS A 233 -22.91 10.96 -15.19
CA CYS A 233 -24.09 10.26 -14.66
C CYS A 233 -24.74 9.25 -15.63
N ARG A 234 -24.46 9.35 -16.94
CA ARG A 234 -25.03 8.50 -18.00
C ARG A 234 -24.05 7.42 -18.50
N LEU A 235 -22.87 7.30 -17.88
CA LEU A 235 -21.91 6.26 -18.23
C LEU A 235 -22.46 4.87 -17.83
N PRO A 236 -22.62 3.93 -18.77
CA PRO A 236 -23.47 2.76 -18.57
C PRO A 236 -22.97 1.77 -17.53
N GLN A 237 -21.65 1.57 -17.38
CA GLN A 237 -21.13 0.69 -16.33
C GLN A 237 -21.08 1.40 -14.98
N LEU A 238 -20.66 2.66 -14.94
CA LEU A 238 -20.60 3.47 -13.72
C LEU A 238 -21.99 3.71 -13.12
N GLN A 239 -23.03 3.85 -13.95
CA GLN A 239 -24.41 4.08 -13.52
C GLN A 239 -24.92 2.97 -12.60
N ARG A 240 -24.55 1.71 -12.86
CA ARG A 240 -24.91 0.58 -11.99
C ARG A 240 -24.42 0.76 -10.55
N PHE A 241 -23.24 1.34 -10.38
CA PHE A 241 -22.67 1.63 -9.07
C PHE A 241 -23.27 2.92 -8.45
N MET A 242 -23.61 3.91 -9.27
CA MET A 242 -24.29 5.13 -8.81
C MET A 242 -25.70 4.87 -8.27
N ASP A 243 -26.45 3.94 -8.86
CA ASP A 243 -27.82 3.59 -8.41
C ASP A 243 -27.84 3.09 -6.95
N HIS A 244 -26.73 2.54 -6.47
CA HIS A 244 -26.57 2.00 -5.12
C HIS A 244 -25.94 2.99 -4.13
N HIS A 245 -25.70 4.24 -4.54
CA HIS A 245 -25.07 5.27 -3.69
C HIS A 245 -25.80 5.47 -2.36
N SER A 246 -27.13 5.43 -2.36
CA SER A 246 -27.94 5.61 -1.15
C SER A 246 -27.70 4.52 -0.09
N GLN A 247 -27.43 3.29 -0.53
CA GLN A 247 -27.11 2.13 0.33
C GLN A 247 -25.69 2.23 0.87
N LEU A 248 -24.75 2.69 0.04
CA LEU A 248 -23.36 2.93 0.43
C LEU A 248 -23.27 3.96 1.55
N LEU A 249 -24.02 5.07 1.48
CA LEU A 249 -24.11 6.07 2.55
C LEU A 249 -24.69 5.51 3.87
N SER A 250 -25.37 4.37 3.85
CA SER A 250 -25.91 3.66 5.03
C SER A 250 -25.01 2.50 5.51
N GLY A 251 -23.81 2.38 4.95
CA GLY A 251 -22.85 1.35 5.34
C GLY A 251 -23.03 -0.01 4.66
N GLN A 252 -23.89 -0.11 3.64
CA GLN A 252 -24.15 -1.38 2.96
C GLN A 252 -23.35 -1.46 1.65
N LEU A 253 -22.25 -2.22 1.67
CA LEU A 253 -21.39 -2.52 0.50
C LEU A 253 -21.85 -3.81 -0.23
N GLN A 254 -23.09 -3.83 -0.74
CA GLN A 254 -23.72 -5.06 -1.26
C GLN A 254 -23.18 -5.56 -2.62
N LEU A 255 -22.44 -4.75 -3.37
CA LEU A 255 -22.00 -5.05 -4.75
C LEU A 255 -20.58 -5.64 -4.85
N LEU A 256 -19.93 -5.91 -3.71
CA LEU A 256 -18.61 -6.53 -3.75
C LEU A 256 -18.74 -7.99 -4.25
N PRO A 257 -18.03 -8.39 -5.32
CA PRO A 257 -18.10 -9.75 -5.84
C PRO A 257 -17.56 -10.73 -4.80
N THR A 258 -18.44 -11.59 -4.30
CA THR A 258 -18.13 -12.65 -3.33
C THR A 258 -18.07 -14.03 -3.99
N SER A 259 -18.63 -14.16 -5.20
CA SER A 259 -18.68 -15.40 -5.98
C SER A 259 -17.77 -15.33 -7.21
N GLY A 260 -17.26 -16.50 -7.64
CA GLY A 260 -16.43 -16.58 -8.84
C GLY A 260 -17.14 -16.17 -10.14
N ARG A 261 -18.48 -16.30 -10.21
CA ARG A 261 -19.27 -15.87 -11.38
C ARG A 261 -19.34 -14.35 -11.49
N ASP A 262 -19.59 -13.68 -10.38
CA ASP A 262 -19.65 -12.21 -10.34
C ASP A 262 -18.27 -11.61 -10.63
N ALA A 263 -17.22 -12.23 -10.09
CA ALA A 263 -15.84 -11.85 -10.38
C ALA A 263 -15.50 -11.99 -11.88
N ALA A 264 -15.91 -13.09 -12.53
CA ALA A 264 -15.68 -13.31 -13.95
C ALA A 264 -16.47 -12.33 -14.85
N ALA A 265 -17.70 -11.97 -14.47
CA ALA A 265 -18.50 -10.99 -15.20
C ALA A 265 -17.86 -9.58 -15.15
N LEU A 266 -17.37 -9.18 -13.97
CA LEU A 266 -16.69 -7.89 -13.79
C LEU A 266 -15.34 -7.81 -14.54
N ARG A 267 -14.64 -8.95 -14.67
CA ARG A 267 -13.40 -9.03 -15.45
C ARG A 267 -13.58 -8.71 -16.94
N GLN A 268 -14.72 -9.09 -17.51
CA GLN A 268 -15.01 -8.85 -18.92
C GLN A 268 -15.26 -7.36 -19.22
N SER A 269 -15.63 -6.55 -18.21
CA SER A 269 -15.90 -5.12 -18.37
C SER A 269 -14.73 -4.21 -17.99
N LEU A 270 -13.56 -4.74 -17.62
CA LEU A 270 -12.43 -3.96 -17.11
C LEU A 270 -11.97 -2.85 -18.05
N LYS A 271 -11.85 -3.13 -19.34
CA LYS A 271 -11.43 -2.13 -20.33
C LYS A 271 -12.43 -0.97 -20.43
N VAL A 272 -13.72 -1.28 -20.47
CA VAL A 272 -14.80 -0.28 -20.52
C VAL A 272 -14.83 0.55 -19.23
N LEU A 273 -14.67 -0.11 -18.07
CA LEU A 273 -14.60 0.57 -16.78
C LEU A 273 -13.38 1.49 -16.66
N THR A 274 -12.23 1.07 -17.21
CA THR A 274 -11.02 1.90 -17.26
C THR A 274 -11.29 3.18 -18.06
N ASP A 275 -11.93 3.05 -19.22
CA ASP A 275 -12.28 4.21 -20.06
C ASP A 275 -13.30 5.13 -19.37
N GLU A 276 -14.36 4.57 -18.76
CA GLU A 276 -15.40 5.34 -18.05
C GLU A 276 -14.86 6.06 -16.80
N ILE A 277 -14.01 5.42 -16.00
CA ILE A 277 -13.36 6.06 -14.85
C ILE A 277 -12.33 7.09 -15.32
N GLY A 278 -11.62 6.83 -16.42
CA GLY A 278 -10.73 7.79 -17.04
C GLY A 278 -11.43 9.09 -17.42
N VAL A 279 -12.68 9.04 -17.91
CA VAL A 279 -13.51 10.22 -18.18
C VAL A 279 -13.67 11.07 -16.91
N VAL A 280 -14.05 10.44 -15.80
CA VAL A 280 -14.25 11.11 -14.51
C VAL A 280 -12.92 11.67 -13.98
N TRP A 281 -11.84 10.90 -14.01
CA TRP A 281 -10.52 11.33 -13.56
C TRP A 281 -10.04 12.57 -14.32
N HIS A 282 -10.21 12.60 -15.64
CA HIS A 282 -9.88 13.79 -16.43
C HIS A 282 -10.81 14.97 -16.16
N LEU A 283 -12.10 14.73 -15.92
CA LEU A 283 -13.03 15.78 -15.51
C LEU A 283 -12.61 16.43 -14.18
N MET A 284 -12.24 15.63 -13.18
CA MET A 284 -11.81 16.13 -11.86
C MET A 284 -10.55 16.99 -11.94
N SER A 285 -9.71 16.78 -12.96
CA SER A 285 -8.52 17.58 -13.22
C SER A 285 -8.78 18.91 -13.95
N LEU A 286 -10.02 19.18 -14.37
CA LEU A 286 -10.39 20.44 -15.03
C LEU A 286 -10.73 21.52 -14.00
N PRO A 287 -10.13 22.72 -14.06
CA PRO A 287 -10.42 23.83 -13.15
C PRO A 287 -11.72 24.57 -13.52
N ILE A 288 -12.81 23.84 -13.79
CA ILE A 288 -14.13 24.38 -14.18
C ILE A 288 -15.24 24.03 -13.17
N LEU A 289 -14.93 23.28 -12.11
CA LEU A 289 -15.93 22.71 -11.20
C LEU A 289 -16.55 23.76 -10.24
N GLU A 290 -15.93 24.94 -10.10
CA GLU A 290 -16.49 26.06 -9.35
C GLU A 290 -17.56 26.84 -10.18
N PRO A 291 -18.60 27.43 -9.54
CA PRO A 291 -18.90 27.39 -8.12
C PRO A 291 -19.46 26.05 -7.63
N LEU A 292 -19.00 25.57 -6.47
CA LEU A 292 -19.57 24.40 -5.79
C LEU A 292 -20.94 24.73 -5.18
N THR A 293 -22.02 24.34 -5.86
CA THR A 293 -23.40 24.34 -5.34
C THR A 293 -23.68 23.02 -4.59
N PRO A 294 -24.65 22.97 -3.66
CA PRO A 294 -24.98 21.74 -2.94
C PRO A 294 -25.33 20.57 -3.89
N ASP A 295 -26.08 20.84 -4.96
CA ASP A 295 -26.42 19.83 -5.97
C ASP A 295 -25.18 19.30 -6.73
N ARG A 296 -24.20 20.18 -7.01
CA ARG A 296 -22.93 19.78 -7.63
C ARG A 296 -22.07 18.95 -6.67
N VAL A 297 -22.04 19.31 -5.39
CA VAL A 297 -21.30 18.53 -4.36
C VAL A 297 -21.92 17.14 -4.21
N ASP A 298 -23.25 17.03 -4.15
CA ASP A 298 -23.95 15.74 -4.09
C ASP A 298 -23.69 14.90 -5.36
N THR A 299 -23.74 15.52 -6.54
CA THR A 299 -23.45 14.84 -7.82
C THR A 299 -22.00 14.37 -7.92
N LEU A 300 -21.04 15.24 -7.58
CA LEU A 300 -19.61 14.92 -7.56
C LEU A 300 -19.30 13.80 -6.56
N THR A 301 -19.94 13.83 -5.38
CA THR A 301 -19.76 12.78 -4.38
C THR A 301 -20.36 11.46 -4.84
N LYS A 302 -21.55 11.47 -5.46
CA LYS A 302 -22.16 10.28 -6.08
C LYS A 302 -21.25 9.64 -7.11
N ILE A 303 -20.72 10.42 -8.05
CA ILE A 303 -19.81 9.96 -9.10
C ILE A 303 -18.52 9.41 -8.48
N SER A 304 -17.91 10.16 -7.54
CA SER A 304 -16.66 9.76 -6.89
C SER A 304 -16.84 8.44 -6.13
N CYS A 305 -17.88 8.34 -5.29
CA CYS A 305 -18.24 7.10 -4.57
C CYS A 305 -18.42 5.91 -5.52
N ALA A 306 -19.04 6.11 -6.68
CA ALA A 306 -19.18 5.06 -7.67
C ALA A 306 -17.82 4.61 -8.22
N CYS A 307 -16.91 5.54 -8.55
CA CYS A 307 -15.55 5.22 -8.98
C CYS A 307 -14.77 4.42 -7.93
N LEU A 308 -14.82 4.83 -6.66
CA LEU A 308 -14.19 4.09 -5.55
C LEU A 308 -14.80 2.70 -5.38
N HIS A 309 -16.13 2.59 -5.43
CA HIS A 309 -16.79 1.30 -5.32
C HIS A 309 -16.40 0.35 -6.46
N VAL A 310 -16.23 0.85 -7.69
CA VAL A 310 -15.67 0.06 -8.80
C VAL A 310 -14.26 -0.41 -8.46
N GLY A 311 -13.37 0.48 -8.00
CA GLY A 311 -12.00 0.12 -7.59
C GLY A 311 -11.97 -0.98 -6.53
N LEU A 312 -12.84 -0.89 -5.52
CA LEU A 312 -12.99 -1.88 -4.46
C LEU A 312 -13.57 -3.20 -4.99
N ALA A 313 -14.57 -3.15 -5.87
CA ALA A 313 -15.21 -4.32 -6.45
C ALA A 313 -14.27 -5.10 -7.39
N VAL A 314 -13.47 -4.39 -8.20
CA VAL A 314 -12.49 -5.04 -9.08
C VAL A 314 -11.36 -5.68 -8.28
N THR A 315 -10.89 -5.04 -7.21
CA THR A 315 -9.91 -5.65 -6.28
C THR A 315 -10.48 -6.92 -5.63
N ALA A 316 -11.75 -6.90 -5.20
CA ALA A 316 -12.41 -8.08 -4.69
C ALA A 316 -12.53 -9.20 -5.74
N ALA A 317 -12.89 -8.87 -6.99
CA ALA A 317 -12.96 -9.85 -8.09
C ALA A 317 -11.59 -10.48 -8.41
N HIS A 318 -10.53 -9.66 -8.38
CA HIS A 318 -9.16 -10.13 -8.53
C HIS A 318 -8.83 -11.15 -7.43
N THR A 319 -9.05 -10.77 -6.17
CA THR A 319 -8.79 -11.63 -4.99
C THR A 319 -9.55 -12.96 -5.04
N VAL A 320 -10.85 -12.92 -5.37
CA VAL A 320 -11.71 -14.12 -5.46
C VAL A 320 -11.21 -15.08 -6.53
N THR A 321 -10.75 -14.56 -7.67
CA THR A 321 -10.30 -15.45 -8.75
C THR A 321 -8.92 -16.02 -8.50
N CYS A 322 -8.00 -15.23 -7.94
CA CYS A 322 -6.70 -15.75 -7.51
C CYS A 322 -6.89 -16.87 -6.46
N SER A 323 -8.00 -16.83 -5.70
CA SER A 323 -8.38 -17.90 -4.75
C SER A 323 -8.92 -19.16 -5.42
N ALA A 324 -9.59 -19.02 -6.57
CA ALA A 324 -10.20 -20.11 -7.33
C ALA A 324 -9.22 -20.80 -8.30
N ALA A 325 -8.17 -20.12 -8.75
CA ALA A 325 -7.16 -20.64 -9.68
C ALA A 325 -6.15 -21.62 -9.00
N SER A 326 -6.64 -22.70 -8.37
CA SER A 326 -5.79 -23.71 -7.72
C SER A 326 -5.19 -24.77 -8.67
N THR A 327 -5.27 -24.55 -9.99
CA THR A 327 -4.67 -25.43 -11.01
C THR A 327 -3.85 -24.57 -11.97
N PRO A 328 -2.53 -24.78 -12.11
CA PRO A 328 -1.73 -24.06 -13.10
C PRO A 328 -2.17 -24.49 -14.50
N ALA A 329 -2.79 -23.58 -15.25
CA ALA A 329 -3.04 -23.78 -16.67
C ALA A 329 -1.70 -23.69 -17.41
N LYS A 330 -1.24 -24.81 -17.97
CA LYS A 330 -0.10 -24.85 -18.89
C LYS A 330 -0.52 -24.20 -20.21
N GLY A 331 -0.16 -22.93 -20.42
CA GLY A 331 -0.32 -22.23 -21.71
C GLY A 331 0.27 -20.81 -21.68
N SER A 332 1.18 -20.48 -22.59
CA SER A 332 1.86 -19.18 -22.64
C SER A 332 0.94 -18.00 -23.02
N THR A 333 -0.21 -18.25 -23.64
CA THR A 333 -1.18 -17.22 -24.06
C THR A 333 -2.13 -16.77 -22.94
N SER A 334 -2.33 -17.57 -21.88
CA SER A 334 -3.19 -17.16 -20.75
C SER A 334 -2.50 -16.18 -19.81
N HIS A 335 -1.16 -16.22 -19.73
CA HIS A 335 -0.37 -15.37 -18.84
C HIS A 335 -0.45 -13.88 -19.23
N HIS A 336 -0.34 -13.58 -20.53
CA HIS A 336 -0.44 -12.20 -21.04
C HIS A 336 -1.82 -11.58 -20.79
N LEU A 337 -2.89 -12.37 -20.93
CA LEU A 337 -4.26 -11.89 -20.66
C LEU A 337 -4.46 -11.60 -19.17
N GLU A 338 -3.87 -12.41 -18.28
CA GLU A 338 -3.96 -12.22 -16.83
C GLU A 338 -3.17 -11.00 -16.35
N GLU A 339 -1.99 -10.74 -16.94
CA GLU A 339 -1.21 -9.51 -16.72
C GLU A 339 -1.96 -8.26 -17.21
N ASP A 340 -2.58 -8.30 -18.39
CA ASP A 340 -3.40 -7.20 -18.90
C ASP A 340 -4.58 -6.91 -17.96
N HIS A 341 -5.28 -7.94 -17.47
CA HIS A 341 -6.37 -7.78 -16.50
C HIS A 341 -5.92 -7.17 -15.17
N LEU A 342 -4.74 -7.55 -14.68
CA LEU A 342 -4.14 -6.96 -13.48
C LEU A 342 -3.76 -5.49 -13.73
N HIS A 343 -3.22 -5.16 -14.90
CA HIS A 343 -2.90 -3.78 -15.27
C HIS A 343 -4.15 -2.88 -15.30
N TYR A 344 -5.24 -3.33 -15.95
CA TYR A 344 -6.51 -2.58 -15.92
C TYR A 344 -7.05 -2.43 -14.50
N THR A 345 -6.95 -3.48 -13.68
CA THR A 345 -7.39 -3.44 -12.28
C THR A 345 -6.61 -2.40 -11.48
N ALA A 346 -5.28 -2.42 -11.55
CA ALA A 346 -4.42 -1.47 -10.86
C ALA A 346 -4.68 -0.03 -11.31
N SER A 347 -4.85 0.19 -12.63
CA SER A 347 -5.20 1.48 -13.20
C SER A 347 -6.54 2.00 -12.67
N ILE A 348 -7.57 1.16 -12.65
CA ILE A 348 -8.89 1.49 -12.08
C ILE A 348 -8.77 1.88 -10.60
N VAL A 349 -8.03 1.11 -9.80
CA VAL A 349 -7.84 1.39 -8.37
C VAL A 349 -7.16 2.74 -8.18
N GLN A 350 -6.05 2.99 -8.88
CA GLN A 350 -5.32 4.26 -8.78
C GLN A 350 -6.19 5.45 -9.18
N MET A 351 -6.84 5.40 -10.35
CA MET A 351 -7.71 6.49 -10.81
C MET A 351 -8.87 6.73 -9.84
N SER A 352 -9.39 5.68 -9.19
CA SER A 352 -10.50 5.81 -8.24
C SER A 352 -10.09 6.54 -6.95
N LEU A 353 -8.86 6.32 -6.47
CA LEU A 353 -8.29 7.03 -5.33
C LEU A 353 -7.97 8.48 -5.71
N ASP A 354 -7.34 8.70 -6.87
CA ASP A 354 -7.02 10.05 -7.38
C ASP A 354 -8.28 10.92 -7.55
N VAL A 355 -9.40 10.33 -7.99
CA VAL A 355 -10.71 11.02 -8.09
C VAL A 355 -11.19 11.50 -6.72
N PHE A 356 -11.07 10.66 -5.70
CA PHE A 356 -11.44 11.02 -4.32
C PHE A 356 -10.51 12.08 -3.72
N ASP A 357 -9.20 11.94 -3.92
CA ASP A 357 -8.22 12.94 -3.49
C ASP A 357 -8.47 14.29 -4.19
N SER A 358 -8.81 14.26 -5.48
CA SER A 358 -9.18 15.46 -6.24
C SER A 358 -10.46 16.10 -5.70
N LEU A 359 -11.46 15.31 -5.32
CA LEU A 359 -12.69 15.81 -4.69
C LEU A 359 -12.40 16.45 -3.32
N SER A 360 -11.58 15.79 -2.50
CA SER A 360 -11.15 16.28 -1.19
C SER A 360 -10.39 17.61 -1.32
N ALA A 361 -9.44 17.70 -2.26
CA ALA A 361 -8.69 18.92 -2.56
C ALA A 361 -9.58 20.05 -3.12
N LEU A 362 -10.53 19.71 -3.99
CA LEU A 362 -11.49 20.67 -4.54
C LEU A 362 -12.35 21.29 -3.43
N LEU A 363 -12.85 20.48 -2.51
CA LEU A 363 -13.60 20.97 -1.34
C LEU A 363 -12.71 21.76 -0.39
N GLN A 364 -11.47 21.34 -0.19
CA GLN A 364 -10.55 22.02 0.73
C GLN A 364 -10.14 23.42 0.23
N ASN A 365 -10.03 23.60 -1.09
CA ASN A 365 -9.68 24.87 -1.72
C ASN A 365 -10.88 25.77 -2.02
N SER A 366 -12.11 25.25 -1.90
CA SER A 366 -13.31 26.01 -2.22
C SER A 366 -13.68 26.99 -1.10
N VAL A 367 -13.99 28.23 -1.48
CA VAL A 367 -14.52 29.25 -0.55
C VAL A 367 -15.96 28.93 -0.11
N ARG A 368 -16.66 28.05 -0.84
CA ARG A 368 -18.06 27.69 -0.59
C ARG A 368 -18.23 26.40 0.20
N ALA A 369 -17.19 25.57 0.25
CA ALA A 369 -17.16 24.39 1.09
C ALA A 369 -16.67 24.75 2.50
N ASN A 370 -17.07 23.98 3.49
CA ASN A 370 -16.58 24.12 4.85
C ASN A 370 -15.62 22.96 5.18
N GLY A 371 -14.76 23.14 6.18
CA GLY A 371 -13.83 22.09 6.61
C GLY A 371 -14.52 20.79 7.04
N MET A 372 -15.75 20.86 7.53
CA MET A 372 -16.53 19.68 7.93
C MET A 372 -16.92 18.80 6.73
N MET A 373 -17.21 19.39 5.56
CA MET A 373 -17.49 18.65 4.34
C MET A 373 -16.28 17.82 3.91
N VAL A 374 -15.08 18.39 4.02
CA VAL A 374 -13.82 17.66 3.75
C VAL A 374 -13.66 16.48 4.71
N GLN A 375 -13.91 16.69 6.01
CA GLN A 375 -13.84 15.63 7.01
C GLN A 375 -14.90 14.53 6.79
N ASN A 376 -16.09 14.90 6.33
CA ASN A 376 -17.16 13.95 6.02
C ASN A 376 -16.83 13.11 4.76
N ILE A 377 -16.19 13.70 3.76
CA ILE A 377 -15.68 12.96 2.59
C ILE A 377 -14.56 11.99 3.00
N ARG A 378 -13.62 12.41 3.86
CA ARG A 378 -12.58 11.52 4.41
C ARG A 378 -13.18 10.35 5.20
N LEU A 379 -14.22 10.61 5.99
CA LEU A 379 -14.99 9.55 6.65
C LEU A 379 -15.58 8.57 5.64
N LEU A 380 -16.26 9.09 4.60
CA LEU A 380 -16.92 8.28 3.60
C LEU A 380 -15.93 7.40 2.84
N GLU A 381 -14.78 7.96 2.46
CA GLU A 381 -13.69 7.25 1.82
C GLU A 381 -13.12 6.15 2.72
N ALA A 382 -12.77 6.49 3.97
CA ALA A 382 -12.28 5.52 4.96
C ALA A 382 -13.29 4.39 5.20
N TRP A 383 -14.58 4.72 5.29
CA TRP A 383 -15.65 3.74 5.46
C TRP A 383 -15.69 2.77 4.29
N CYS A 384 -15.75 3.27 3.06
CA CYS A 384 -15.81 2.42 1.87
C CYS A 384 -14.60 1.48 1.79
N ILE A 385 -13.39 2.02 1.95
CA ILE A 385 -12.16 1.24 1.86
C ILE A 385 -12.09 0.18 2.97
N LEU A 386 -12.27 0.58 4.23
CA LEU A 386 -12.14 -0.35 5.36
C LEU A 386 -13.25 -1.41 5.38
N GLY A 387 -14.49 -1.04 5.00
CA GLY A 387 -15.59 -1.98 4.87
C GLY A 387 -15.36 -3.00 3.76
N ALA A 388 -14.82 -2.58 2.61
CA ALA A 388 -14.45 -3.48 1.53
C ALA A 388 -13.30 -4.40 1.93
N LEU A 389 -12.24 -3.87 2.56
CA LEU A 389 -11.12 -4.66 3.07
C LEU A 389 -11.56 -5.71 4.07
N HIS A 390 -12.44 -5.37 5.01
CA HIS A 390 -13.02 -6.33 5.95
C HIS A 390 -13.73 -7.48 5.24
N THR A 391 -14.46 -7.18 4.17
CA THR A 391 -15.17 -8.18 3.37
C THR A 391 -14.18 -9.07 2.59
N VAL A 392 -13.27 -8.46 1.82
CA VAL A 392 -12.30 -9.17 0.97
C VAL A 392 -11.38 -10.07 1.79
N MET A 393 -10.87 -9.54 2.90
CA MET A 393 -9.98 -10.31 3.77
C MET A 393 -10.71 -11.39 4.58
N GLY A 394 -12.02 -11.24 4.80
CA GLY A 394 -12.88 -12.27 5.40
C GLY A 394 -13.14 -13.45 4.46
N LEU A 395 -13.31 -13.19 3.16
CA LEU A 395 -13.49 -14.23 2.13
C LEU A 395 -12.27 -15.15 2.04
N SER A 396 -11.06 -14.60 2.14
CA SER A 396 -9.82 -15.39 2.17
C SER A 396 -9.79 -16.40 3.33
N SER A 397 -10.29 -16.02 4.51
CA SER A 397 -10.34 -16.91 5.68
C SER A 397 -11.38 -18.02 5.53
N ALA A 398 -12.50 -17.79 4.83
CA ALA A 398 -13.56 -18.79 4.66
C ALA A 398 -13.14 -19.94 3.72
N VAL A 399 -12.45 -19.62 2.63
CA VAL A 399 -11.94 -20.60 1.66
C VAL A 399 -10.87 -21.52 2.29
N ALA A 400 -10.09 -21.00 3.24
CA ALA A 400 -9.11 -21.79 3.99
C ALA A 400 -9.75 -22.84 4.91
N VAL A 401 -10.95 -22.56 5.45
CA VAL A 401 -11.68 -23.48 6.36
C VAL A 401 -12.39 -24.59 5.58
N GLU A 402 -12.91 -24.33 4.38
CA GLU A 402 -13.53 -25.39 3.56
C GLU A 402 -12.51 -26.44 3.10
N LYS A 403 -11.30 -26.04 2.72
CA LYS A 403 -10.23 -26.98 2.34
C LYS A 403 -9.72 -27.86 3.49
N ALA A 404 -9.92 -27.45 4.75
CA ALA A 404 -9.61 -28.27 5.93
C ALA A 404 -10.68 -29.35 6.21
N LYS A 405 -11.79 -29.34 5.48
CA LYS A 405 -12.96 -30.20 5.72
C LYS A 405 -13.15 -31.33 4.71
N ASP A 406 -12.17 -31.59 3.83
CA ASP A 406 -12.13 -32.75 2.95
C ASP A 406 -11.28 -33.90 3.55
N PRO A 407 -11.86 -34.81 4.35
CA PRO A 407 -11.25 -36.10 4.61
C PRO A 407 -11.60 -37.04 3.46
N VAL A 408 -10.61 -37.43 2.66
CA VAL A 408 -10.76 -38.60 1.79
C VAL A 408 -11.00 -39.82 2.68
N ALA A 409 -12.14 -40.45 2.47
CA ALA A 409 -12.67 -41.54 3.26
C ALA A 409 -11.81 -42.82 3.17
N GLY A 410 -11.64 -43.48 4.33
CA GLY A 410 -11.63 -44.93 4.42
C GLY A 410 -10.33 -45.61 4.86
N ARG A 411 -10.17 -45.84 6.17
CA ARG A 411 -9.81 -47.15 6.76
C ARG A 411 -9.94 -47.10 8.28
N LYS A 412 -10.70 -48.03 8.85
CA LYS A 412 -10.89 -48.24 10.29
C LYS A 412 -9.73 -49.06 10.86
N SER A 413 -9.15 -48.63 11.98
CA SER A 413 -8.60 -49.52 13.01
C SER A 413 -8.43 -48.77 14.33
N ASP A 414 -8.90 -49.39 15.43
CA ASP A 414 -8.78 -48.95 16.82
C ASP A 414 -7.33 -49.01 17.35
N GLY A 415 -6.98 -48.08 18.26
CA GLY A 415 -5.75 -48.07 19.07
C GLY A 415 -5.56 -46.76 19.87
N PRO A 416 -5.08 -46.78 21.14
CA PRO A 416 -5.26 -45.67 22.08
C PRO A 416 -4.26 -44.52 21.89
N ALA A 417 -4.74 -43.32 22.21
CA ALA A 417 -4.08 -42.02 21.98
C ALA A 417 -2.73 -41.86 22.70
N LYS A 418 -1.68 -41.57 21.91
CA LYS A 418 -0.50 -40.83 22.36
C LYS A 418 -0.55 -39.42 21.77
N THR A 419 -0.50 -38.42 22.65
CA THR A 419 -0.35 -37.00 22.34
C THR A 419 1.04 -36.74 21.74
N THR A 420 1.10 -36.52 20.43
CA THR A 420 2.27 -35.95 19.76
C THR A 420 1.95 -34.57 19.22
N THR A 421 2.83 -33.65 19.58
CA THR A 421 2.91 -32.23 19.25
C THR A 421 2.74 -32.01 17.75
N THR A 422 1.76 -31.21 17.37
CA THR A 422 1.49 -30.81 15.99
C THR A 422 2.64 -29.94 15.47
N ARG A 423 3.48 -30.54 14.63
CA ARG A 423 4.44 -29.83 13.77
C ARG A 423 3.63 -29.02 12.74
N PRO A 424 3.84 -27.71 12.57
CA PRO A 424 3.12 -26.95 11.55
C PRO A 424 3.58 -27.42 10.16
N LEU A 425 2.62 -27.77 9.32
CA LEU A 425 2.85 -28.28 7.97
C LEU A 425 3.62 -27.25 7.13
N SER A 426 4.80 -27.65 6.66
CA SER A 426 5.43 -27.12 5.46
C SER A 426 4.88 -27.90 4.27
N GLY A 427 4.33 -27.21 3.26
CA GLY A 427 3.92 -27.85 2.00
C GLY A 427 2.78 -27.15 1.28
N LYS A 428 3.12 -26.17 0.42
CA LYS A 428 2.38 -25.76 -0.79
C LYS A 428 0.84 -25.68 -0.68
N GLY A 429 0.33 -24.84 0.21
CA GLY A 429 -0.99 -24.24 0.05
C GLY A 429 -0.80 -22.76 -0.27
N TYR A 430 -0.92 -22.36 -1.53
CA TYR A 430 -0.95 -20.94 -1.90
C TYR A 430 -2.17 -20.29 -1.23
N GLN A 431 -1.94 -19.69 -0.06
CA GLN A 431 -2.93 -18.93 0.67
C GLN A 431 -3.00 -17.53 0.05
N VAL A 432 -4.17 -17.19 -0.49
CA VAL A 432 -4.46 -15.87 -1.04
C VAL A 432 -4.41 -14.85 0.06
N GLY A 433 -3.36 -14.03 0.04
CA GLY A 433 -3.07 -13.08 1.11
C GLY A 433 -2.35 -11.87 0.54
N MET A 434 -2.80 -10.70 1.01
CA MET A 434 -2.22 -9.36 0.84
C MET A 434 -1.41 -9.20 -0.45
N ASP A 435 -2.09 -8.80 -1.52
CA ASP A 435 -1.46 -8.37 -2.78
C ASP A 435 -1.18 -6.86 -2.77
N GLY A 436 -0.49 -6.36 -3.80
CA GLY A 436 -0.16 -4.93 -3.92
C GLY A 436 -1.40 -4.02 -3.90
N LEU A 437 -2.52 -4.48 -4.46
CA LEU A 437 -3.79 -3.74 -4.49
C LEU A 437 -4.38 -3.57 -3.08
N ILE A 438 -4.45 -4.66 -2.31
CA ILE A 438 -4.91 -4.64 -0.91
C ILE A 438 -3.97 -3.78 -0.06
N VAL A 439 -2.65 -3.85 -0.28
CA VAL A 439 -1.67 -3.02 0.42
C VAL A 439 -1.88 -1.53 0.14
N ALA A 440 -2.09 -1.14 -1.12
CA ALA A 440 -2.35 0.24 -1.50
C ALA A 440 -3.65 0.77 -0.86
N LEU A 441 -4.74 0.00 -0.96
CA LEU A 441 -6.02 0.33 -0.33
C LEU A 441 -5.90 0.44 1.19
N ALA A 442 -5.22 -0.50 1.85
CA ALA A 442 -5.03 -0.48 3.30
C ALA A 442 -4.20 0.73 3.75
N SER A 443 -3.16 1.08 3.00
CA SER A 443 -2.32 2.26 3.27
C SER A 443 -3.11 3.55 3.12
N HIS A 444 -3.91 3.68 2.05
CA HIS A 444 -4.76 4.85 1.82
C HIS A 444 -5.86 4.97 2.89
N GLY A 445 -6.57 3.87 3.18
CA GLY A 445 -7.58 3.84 4.24
C GLY A 445 -7.02 4.18 5.62
N LEU A 446 -5.78 3.74 5.91
CA LEU A 446 -5.09 4.09 7.15
C LEU A 446 -4.70 5.58 7.20
N SER A 447 -4.31 6.18 6.06
CA SER A 447 -4.03 7.62 5.96
C SER A 447 -5.27 8.46 6.29
N GLN A 448 -6.42 8.12 5.70
CA GLN A 448 -7.69 8.80 6.02
C GLN A 448 -8.07 8.61 7.49
N LEU A 449 -7.87 7.42 8.04
CA LEU A 449 -8.12 7.13 9.45
C LEU A 449 -7.22 7.94 10.39
N LYS A 450 -5.92 8.09 10.08
CA LYS A 450 -4.99 8.95 10.82
C LYS A 450 -5.52 10.39 10.87
N SER A 451 -5.91 10.94 9.72
CA SER A 451 -6.48 12.30 9.65
C SER A 451 -7.76 12.46 10.48
N LEU A 452 -8.68 11.49 10.45
CA LEU A 452 -9.92 11.54 11.23
C LEU A 452 -9.65 11.52 12.74
N PHE A 453 -8.67 10.71 13.16
CA PHE A 453 -8.28 10.65 14.56
C PHE A 453 -7.47 11.87 15.01
N ASP A 454 -6.65 12.47 14.14
CA ASP A 454 -5.98 13.76 14.41
C ASP A 454 -7.02 14.86 14.67
N ASP A 455 -8.04 14.95 13.82
CA ASP A 455 -9.16 15.88 13.99
C ASP A 455 -9.90 15.63 15.30
N PHE A 456 -10.16 14.35 15.63
CA PHE A 456 -10.79 13.97 16.90
C PHE A 456 -9.97 14.36 18.12
N HIS A 457 -8.66 14.15 18.10
CA HIS A 457 -7.78 14.55 19.18
C HIS A 457 -7.72 16.07 19.37
N LEU A 458 -7.80 16.82 18.28
CA LEU A 458 -7.85 18.28 18.30
C LEU A 458 -9.19 18.79 18.86
N GLU A 459 -10.31 18.25 18.38
CA GLU A 459 -11.65 18.65 18.79
C GLU A 459 -11.96 18.27 20.25
N TYR A 460 -11.57 17.06 20.67
CA TYR A 460 -11.82 16.57 22.03
C TYR A 460 -11.16 17.44 23.11
N ARG A 461 -10.00 18.04 22.82
CA ARG A 461 -9.33 18.98 23.75
C ARG A 461 -10.11 20.28 23.95
N SER A 462 -11.03 20.59 23.05
CA SER A 462 -11.74 21.87 22.98
C SER A 462 -13.21 21.78 23.44
N GLN A 463 -13.76 20.58 23.68
CA GLN A 463 -15.19 20.39 23.93
C GLN A 463 -15.61 20.44 25.41
N THR A 464 -16.71 21.17 25.66
CA THR A 464 -17.60 21.05 26.83
C THR A 464 -18.87 20.27 26.44
N SER A 465 -18.99 19.04 26.94
CA SER A 465 -20.16 18.11 26.88
C SER A 465 -20.65 17.65 25.48
N PRO A 466 -20.72 16.33 25.22
CA PRO A 466 -21.26 15.79 23.98
C PRO A 466 -22.80 15.79 24.00
N GLN A 467 -23.42 16.42 23.00
CA GLN A 467 -24.81 16.12 22.62
C GLN A 467 -24.78 14.82 21.82
N LEU A 468 -25.54 13.79 22.24
CA LEU A 468 -25.67 12.55 21.46
C LEU A 468 -26.69 12.76 20.34
N SER A 469 -26.22 12.73 19.10
CA SER A 469 -27.05 12.66 17.91
C SER A 469 -26.97 11.24 17.35
N GLN A 470 -28.11 10.56 17.16
CA GLN A 470 -28.13 9.26 16.48
C GLN A 470 -28.26 9.48 14.97
N TYR A 471 -27.16 9.32 14.25
CA TYR A 471 -27.13 9.33 12.80
C TYR A 471 -26.92 7.91 12.28
N GLN A 472 -27.70 7.50 11.27
CA GLN A 472 -27.64 6.15 10.68
C GLN A 472 -27.10 6.17 9.23
N LYS A 473 -26.91 7.37 8.66
CA LYS A 473 -26.48 7.58 7.28
C LYS A 473 -25.51 8.76 7.23
N VAL A 474 -24.45 8.63 6.42
CA VAL A 474 -23.53 9.73 6.14
C VAL A 474 -24.21 10.73 5.20
N ASP A 475 -24.27 11.98 5.63
CA ASP A 475 -24.62 13.13 4.79
C ASP A 475 -23.46 14.13 4.81
N ILE A 476 -22.96 14.45 3.62
CA ILE A 476 -21.77 15.29 3.43
C ILE A 476 -22.00 16.70 3.99
N SER A 477 -23.24 17.20 3.92
CA SER A 477 -23.60 18.55 4.37
C SER A 477 -23.89 18.64 5.87
N THR A 478 -24.05 17.49 6.54
CA THR A 478 -24.37 17.44 7.97
C THR A 478 -23.16 17.82 8.82
N ARG A 479 -23.41 18.50 9.94
CA ARG A 479 -22.38 18.90 10.90
C ARG A 479 -22.20 17.82 11.94
N TYR A 480 -21.32 16.86 11.66
CA TYR A 480 -20.87 15.88 12.64
C TYR A 480 -19.72 16.44 13.49
N THR A 481 -19.68 16.05 14.75
CA THR A 481 -18.45 16.12 15.57
C THR A 481 -17.46 15.05 15.11
N ALA A 482 -16.17 15.22 15.41
CA ALA A 482 -15.15 14.24 15.06
C ALA A 482 -15.39 12.87 15.72
N TRP A 483 -15.96 12.83 16.93
CA TRP A 483 -16.34 11.56 17.57
C TRP A 483 -17.52 10.90 16.87
N GLU A 484 -18.57 11.64 16.50
CA GLU A 484 -19.71 11.08 15.76
C GLU A 484 -19.26 10.48 14.42
N ARG A 485 -18.29 11.10 13.72
CA ARG A 485 -17.68 10.52 12.52
C ARG A 485 -17.01 9.18 12.81
N ILE A 486 -16.22 9.09 13.88
CA ILE A 486 -15.56 7.84 14.27
C ILE A 486 -16.60 6.79 14.67
N GLN A 487 -17.65 7.17 15.41
CA GLN A 487 -18.73 6.25 15.79
C GLN A 487 -19.43 5.65 14.58
N LEU A 488 -19.81 6.50 13.61
CA LEU A 488 -20.40 6.08 12.35
C LEU A 488 -19.52 5.04 11.62
N LEU A 489 -18.20 5.24 11.61
CA LEU A 489 -17.26 4.27 11.05
C LEU A 489 -17.26 2.96 11.86
N THR A 490 -17.13 3.04 13.19
CA THR A 490 -16.94 1.88 14.06
C THR A 490 -18.18 1.04 14.29
N ASP A 491 -19.37 1.61 14.10
CA ASP A 491 -20.65 0.90 14.22
C ASP A 491 -20.85 -0.11 13.07
N HIS A 492 -20.25 0.16 11.91
CA HIS A 492 -20.40 -0.67 10.71
C HIS A 492 -19.14 -1.48 10.35
N VAL A 493 -17.96 -1.02 10.77
CA VAL A 493 -16.69 -1.71 10.51
C VAL A 493 -16.07 -2.12 11.86
N PRO A 494 -15.76 -3.42 12.09
CA PRO A 494 -15.06 -3.86 13.29
C PRO A 494 -13.58 -3.47 13.23
N LEU A 495 -13.31 -2.18 13.38
CA LEU A 495 -12.05 -1.51 13.07
C LEU A 495 -10.85 -2.20 13.74
N VAL A 496 -10.94 -2.46 15.04
CA VAL A 496 -9.84 -3.10 15.79
C VAL A 496 -9.51 -4.48 15.25
N SER A 497 -10.54 -5.29 14.97
CA SER A 497 -10.38 -6.63 14.39
C SER A 497 -9.74 -6.58 13.01
N LEU A 498 -10.22 -5.66 12.16
CA LEU A 498 -9.67 -5.43 10.82
C LEU A 498 -8.20 -5.03 10.87
N LEU A 499 -7.83 -4.08 11.73
CA LEU A 499 -6.45 -3.61 11.85
C LEU A 499 -5.51 -4.75 12.30
N PHE A 500 -5.91 -5.57 13.27
CA PHE A 500 -5.11 -6.76 13.65
C PHE A 500 -5.02 -7.79 12.52
N HIS A 501 -6.08 -7.95 11.72
CA HIS A 501 -6.07 -8.85 10.57
C HIS A 501 -5.13 -8.35 9.46
N ILE A 502 -5.12 -7.04 9.17
CA ILE A 502 -4.19 -6.41 8.22
C ILE A 502 -2.76 -6.58 8.71
N PHE A 503 -2.48 -6.24 9.98
CA PHE A 503 -1.17 -6.38 10.61
C PHE A 503 -0.63 -7.82 10.49
N THR A 504 -1.42 -8.81 10.91
CA THR A 504 -0.99 -10.21 10.94
C THR A 504 -0.86 -10.80 9.54
N SER A 505 -1.75 -10.44 8.61
CA SER A 505 -1.70 -10.91 7.22
C SER A 505 -0.51 -10.32 6.46
N ALA A 506 -0.24 -9.02 6.63
CA ALA A 506 0.91 -8.36 6.01
C ALA A 506 2.23 -8.97 6.51
N TYR A 507 2.37 -9.16 7.83
CA TYR A 507 3.54 -9.81 8.43
C TYR A 507 3.75 -11.23 7.90
N LYS A 508 2.71 -12.08 7.92
CA LYS A 508 2.80 -13.47 7.44
C LYS A 508 3.21 -13.53 5.97
N LYS A 509 2.64 -12.66 5.13
CA LYS A 509 2.96 -12.59 3.70
C LYS A 509 4.41 -12.16 3.48
N ALA A 510 4.89 -11.14 4.19
CA ALA A 510 6.28 -10.69 4.11
C ALA A 510 7.25 -11.82 4.46
N CYS A 511 6.99 -12.56 5.55
CA CYS A 511 7.80 -13.71 5.94
C CYS A 511 7.82 -14.82 4.89
N ILE A 512 6.68 -15.11 4.24
CA ILE A 512 6.61 -16.11 3.15
C ILE A 512 7.45 -15.65 1.95
N LEU A 513 7.30 -14.41 1.51
CA LEU A 513 8.05 -13.87 0.37
C LEU A 513 9.56 -13.84 0.65
N GLN A 514 9.95 -13.48 1.87
CA GLN A 514 11.36 -13.46 2.25
C GLN A 514 11.98 -14.86 2.28
N ARG A 515 11.25 -15.87 2.78
CA ARG A 515 11.71 -17.27 2.74
C ARG A 515 11.81 -17.79 1.30
N GLN A 516 10.90 -17.37 0.41
CA GLN A 516 10.97 -17.70 -1.02
C GLN A 516 12.21 -17.07 -1.68
N ARG A 517 12.53 -15.80 -1.38
CA ARG A 517 13.75 -15.15 -1.86
C ARG A 517 15.01 -15.90 -1.42
N LYS A 518 15.11 -16.26 -0.13
CA LYS A 518 16.27 -17.01 0.40
C LYS A 518 16.40 -18.42 -0.23
N GLY A 519 15.29 -19.16 -0.38
CA GLY A 519 15.30 -20.48 -1.00
C GLY A 519 15.58 -20.48 -2.50
N SER A 520 15.26 -19.39 -3.21
CA SER A 520 15.60 -19.21 -4.62
C SER A 520 17.08 -18.89 -4.84
N LEU A 521 17.73 -18.24 -3.88
CA LEU A 521 19.16 -17.89 -3.94
C LEU A 521 20.07 -19.04 -3.50
N SER A 522 19.56 -20.01 -2.73
CA SER A 522 20.33 -21.19 -2.28
C SER A 522 20.27 -22.39 -3.24
N SER A 523 19.75 -22.21 -4.45
CA SER A 523 19.62 -23.24 -5.48
C SER A 523 20.62 -22.99 -6.61
N GLU A 524 21.89 -23.36 -6.42
CA GLU A 524 22.73 -23.73 -7.57
C GLU A 524 22.14 -25.00 -8.22
N PRO A 525 22.18 -25.15 -9.55
CA PRO A 525 21.54 -26.26 -10.25
C PRO A 525 22.41 -27.51 -10.10
N VAL A 526 22.22 -28.25 -9.01
CA VAL A 526 22.74 -29.61 -8.90
C VAL A 526 21.61 -30.56 -9.27
N GLY A 527 21.79 -31.27 -10.39
CA GLY A 527 20.84 -32.24 -10.93
C GLY A 527 20.35 -33.22 -9.86
N SER A 528 19.04 -33.48 -9.84
CA SER A 528 18.41 -34.40 -8.91
C SER A 528 18.90 -35.83 -9.17
N SER A 529 19.83 -36.30 -8.33
CA SER A 529 20.14 -37.72 -8.19
C SER A 529 19.37 -38.25 -6.97
N ASP A 530 18.24 -38.90 -7.23
CA ASP A 530 17.53 -39.69 -6.23
C ASP A 530 18.33 -40.97 -5.97
N SER A 531 18.79 -41.15 -4.73
CA SER A 531 19.35 -42.42 -4.26
C SER A 531 18.90 -42.69 -2.83
N ASN A 532 17.83 -43.49 -2.71
CA ASN A 532 17.47 -44.20 -1.50
C ASN A 532 18.02 -45.63 -1.60
N THR A 533 19.08 -45.94 -0.85
CA THR A 533 19.50 -47.31 -0.57
C THR A 533 18.97 -47.72 0.80
N PHE A 534 17.96 -48.58 0.83
CA PHE A 534 17.57 -49.34 2.03
C PHE A 534 17.42 -50.81 1.62
N TYR A 535 18.33 -51.65 2.13
CA TYR A 535 18.33 -53.11 2.00
C TYR A 535 17.31 -53.72 2.96
N GLU A 536 16.51 -54.69 2.49
CA GLU A 536 16.07 -55.85 3.29
C GLU A 536 15.85 -57.02 2.33
N ASP A 537 16.47 -58.15 2.67
CA ASP A 537 16.51 -59.44 1.95
C ASP A 537 15.36 -60.36 2.38
N ASP A 538 14.94 -61.22 1.44
CA ASP A 538 14.37 -62.57 1.58
C ASP A 538 13.03 -62.83 2.31
N PHE A 539 11.99 -63.22 1.55
CA PHE A 539 11.56 -64.64 1.41
C PHE A 539 10.34 -64.84 0.46
N SER A 540 10.60 -65.51 -0.66
CA SER A 540 9.87 -66.65 -1.27
C SER A 540 8.39 -66.55 -1.77
N SER A 541 8.29 -66.65 -3.11
CA SER A 541 7.47 -67.57 -3.95
C SER A 541 5.94 -67.42 -4.11
N SER A 542 5.51 -67.07 -5.33
CA SER A 542 4.83 -67.98 -6.30
C SER A 542 4.46 -67.19 -7.58
N GLU A 543 5.10 -67.47 -8.72
CA GLU A 543 4.58 -68.26 -9.86
C GLU A 543 3.53 -67.57 -10.76
N GLN A 544 3.95 -67.38 -12.02
CA GLN A 544 3.22 -67.53 -13.29
C GLN A 544 2.04 -66.60 -13.65
N SER A 545 2.25 -65.71 -14.64
CA SER A 545 1.49 -65.69 -15.90
C SER A 545 2.07 -64.67 -16.91
N SER A 546 2.60 -65.19 -18.04
CA SER A 546 2.58 -64.69 -19.44
C SER A 546 2.82 -63.19 -19.74
N GLU A 547 3.91 -62.78 -20.41
CA GLU A 547 4.14 -62.81 -21.90
C GLU A 547 2.98 -62.14 -22.67
N GLU A 548 3.12 -61.19 -23.60
CA GLU A 548 4.22 -60.63 -24.42
C GLU A 548 3.70 -59.35 -25.14
N ASP A 549 4.61 -58.65 -25.83
CA ASP A 549 4.44 -57.71 -26.96
C ASP A 549 4.62 -56.18 -26.74
N GLU A 550 5.82 -55.72 -27.20
CA GLU A 550 6.13 -54.65 -28.18
C GLU A 550 5.48 -53.24 -28.07
N GLU A 551 6.03 -52.10 -28.48
CA GLU A 551 7.33 -51.51 -28.89
C GLU A 551 7.01 -49.98 -28.99
N ASP A 552 7.93 -49.09 -28.60
CA ASP A 552 8.35 -47.88 -29.36
C ASP A 552 8.96 -46.79 -28.46
N ASP A 553 10.26 -46.57 -28.70
CA ASP A 553 11.10 -45.46 -28.25
C ASP A 553 10.62 -44.13 -28.88
N ASP A 554 10.55 -43.05 -28.08
CA ASP A 554 10.69 -41.69 -28.62
C ASP A 554 11.30 -40.74 -27.54
N ASP A 555 12.58 -40.96 -27.24
CA ASP A 555 13.43 -40.02 -26.51
C ASP A 555 14.19 -39.14 -27.51
N SER A 556 13.85 -37.84 -27.56
CA SER A 556 14.78 -36.79 -28.00
C SER A 556 14.41 -35.44 -27.38
N GLU A 557 15.24 -35.05 -26.42
CA GLU A 557 15.23 -33.77 -25.72
C GLU A 557 15.62 -32.59 -26.62
N LEU A 558 14.93 -31.47 -26.45
CA LEU A 558 15.29 -30.16 -27.01
C LEU A 558 16.34 -29.49 -26.14
N ILE A 559 17.61 -29.91 -26.28
CA ILE A 559 18.76 -29.31 -25.59
C ILE A 559 19.29 -28.02 -26.28
N LEU A 560 18.68 -27.59 -27.39
CA LEU A 560 19.18 -26.47 -28.22
C LEU A 560 18.39 -25.15 -28.09
N GLY A 561 17.33 -25.11 -27.28
CA GLY A 561 16.43 -23.95 -27.19
C GLY A 561 16.93 -22.81 -26.28
N HIS A 562 17.65 -23.13 -25.20
CA HIS A 562 18.02 -22.13 -24.18
C HIS A 562 19.25 -21.29 -24.53
N TRP A 563 20.09 -21.72 -25.49
CA TRP A 563 21.27 -20.94 -25.90
C TRP A 563 20.93 -19.76 -26.83
N PHE A 564 19.78 -19.79 -27.51
CA PHE A 564 19.42 -18.76 -28.49
C PHE A 564 18.67 -17.56 -27.88
N GLU A 565 18.05 -17.72 -26.71
CA GLU A 565 17.33 -16.63 -26.04
C GLU A 565 18.26 -15.67 -25.28
N GLU A 566 19.44 -16.12 -24.83
CA GLU A 566 20.41 -15.26 -24.13
C GLU A 566 21.25 -14.37 -25.05
N THR A 567 21.23 -14.57 -26.37
CA THR A 567 22.06 -13.79 -27.31
C THR A 567 21.39 -12.56 -27.94
N ILE A 568 20.15 -12.21 -27.57
CA ILE A 568 19.39 -11.13 -28.25
C ILE A 568 18.80 -10.05 -27.31
N SER A 569 19.21 -9.99 -26.03
CA SER A 569 18.83 -8.87 -25.15
C SER A 569 20.04 -7.97 -24.85
N PRO A 570 20.00 -6.65 -25.13
CA PRO A 570 21.12 -5.78 -24.82
C PRO A 570 21.21 -5.57 -23.30
N GLN A 571 22.34 -5.94 -22.72
CA GLN A 571 22.69 -5.67 -21.32
C GLN A 571 22.83 -4.15 -21.09
N GLN A 572 22.20 -3.64 -20.02
CA GLN A 572 22.59 -2.39 -19.37
C GLN A 572 23.81 -2.70 -18.49
N GLU A 573 24.92 -1.99 -18.71
CA GLU A 573 26.10 -2.04 -17.84
C GLU A 573 26.04 -0.93 -16.77
N ASP A 574 26.42 -1.31 -15.55
CA ASP A 574 26.63 -0.47 -14.38
C ASP A 574 27.92 0.38 -14.48
N ASP A 575 27.88 1.54 -13.82
CA ASP A 575 28.94 2.56 -13.71
C ASP A 575 30.27 2.03 -13.12
N THR A 576 31.40 2.36 -13.77
CA THR A 576 32.62 2.82 -13.06
C THR A 576 33.45 3.82 -13.90
N THR A 577 34.01 4.79 -13.19
CA THR A 577 34.81 6.00 -13.51
C THR A 577 35.90 5.93 -14.62
N GLN A 578 36.01 6.97 -15.48
CA GLN A 578 37.14 7.93 -15.59
C GLN A 578 37.08 8.87 -16.82
N ASP A 579 37.67 10.06 -16.65
CA ASP A 579 37.83 11.20 -17.59
C ASP A 579 38.34 10.90 -19.01
N THR A 580 37.83 11.61 -20.03
CA THR A 580 38.61 12.51 -20.92
C THR A 580 37.75 13.25 -21.95
N ASN A 581 38.10 14.52 -22.18
CA ASN A 581 37.58 15.46 -23.18
C ASN A 581 37.69 14.96 -24.64
N VAL A 582 36.68 15.26 -25.47
CA VAL A 582 36.71 15.99 -26.78
C VAL A 582 35.38 15.75 -27.54
N PRO A 583 34.71 16.79 -28.10
CA PRO A 583 33.45 16.63 -28.82
C PRO A 583 33.65 16.41 -30.33
N SER A 584 32.85 15.53 -30.95
CA SER A 584 32.60 15.57 -32.40
C SER A 584 31.20 15.07 -32.77
N PRO A 585 30.61 15.60 -33.86
CA PRO A 585 29.18 15.62 -34.10
C PRO A 585 28.72 14.45 -35.00
N VAL A 586 27.51 13.93 -34.79
CA VAL A 586 26.88 12.96 -35.71
C VAL A 586 25.39 13.33 -35.89
N PRO A 587 24.83 13.17 -37.11
CA PRO A 587 23.57 13.78 -37.55
C PRO A 587 22.32 12.97 -37.17
N ASP A 588 21.20 13.68 -37.24
CA ASP A 588 19.81 13.24 -37.12
C ASP A 588 19.45 11.97 -37.88
N GLY A 589 18.56 11.18 -37.27
CA GLY A 589 17.59 10.37 -38.02
C GLY A 589 17.35 8.96 -37.49
N THR A 590 16.66 8.82 -36.35
CA THR A 590 15.69 7.72 -36.11
C THR A 590 14.74 8.11 -34.95
N PRO A 591 13.42 7.86 -35.06
CA PRO A 591 12.45 8.30 -34.06
C PRO A 591 12.47 7.37 -32.84
N ARG A 592 12.88 7.89 -31.69
CA ARG A 592 12.66 7.24 -30.40
C ARG A 592 11.15 7.22 -30.10
N ARG A 593 10.59 6.02 -29.88
CA ARG A 593 9.28 5.83 -29.22
C ARG A 593 9.35 6.42 -27.81
N GLN A 594 8.79 7.61 -27.63
CA GLN A 594 8.33 8.08 -26.33
C GLN A 594 6.85 7.73 -26.22
N ASP A 595 6.57 6.53 -25.71
CA ASP A 595 5.24 6.17 -25.24
C ASP A 595 4.96 6.90 -23.92
N LEU A 596 3.68 7.21 -23.71
CA LEU A 596 3.11 7.97 -22.59
C LEU A 596 3.68 7.56 -21.22
N LYS A 597 4.57 8.38 -20.66
CA LYS A 597 4.81 8.42 -19.22
C LYS A 597 4.23 9.71 -18.65
N GLY A 598 2.91 9.72 -18.51
CA GLY A 598 2.24 10.53 -17.50
C GLY A 598 2.45 9.84 -16.14
N VAL A 599 2.76 10.62 -15.10
CA VAL A 599 3.13 10.15 -13.75
C VAL A 599 2.19 9.05 -13.20
N ALA A 600 0.88 9.12 -13.47
CA ALA A 600 -0.10 8.10 -13.06
C ALA A 600 0.04 6.72 -13.73
N SER A 601 0.60 6.65 -14.95
CA SER A 601 0.86 5.36 -15.62
C SER A 601 2.01 4.61 -14.98
N LEU A 602 2.99 5.31 -14.38
CA LEU A 602 4.12 4.67 -13.71
C LEU A 602 3.69 4.04 -12.37
N ASP A 603 2.81 4.71 -11.63
CA ASP A 603 2.29 4.21 -10.35
C ASP A 603 1.28 3.07 -10.52
N ALA A 604 0.42 3.13 -11.55
CA ALA A 604 -0.47 2.02 -11.89
C ALA A 604 0.30 0.79 -12.41
N VAL A 605 1.38 1.01 -13.19
CA VAL A 605 2.30 -0.07 -13.59
C VAL A 605 3.02 -0.62 -12.37
N LYS A 606 3.53 0.23 -11.47
CA LYS A 606 4.15 -0.21 -10.22
C LYS A 606 3.19 -1.06 -9.38
N LEU A 607 1.95 -0.63 -9.22
CA LEU A 607 0.91 -1.37 -8.50
C LEU A 607 0.54 -2.72 -9.16
N ALA A 608 0.64 -2.82 -10.50
CA ALA A 608 0.40 -4.05 -11.25
C ALA A 608 1.62 -5.00 -11.29
N THR A 609 2.84 -4.47 -11.32
CA THR A 609 4.09 -5.25 -11.41
C THR A 609 4.68 -5.62 -10.06
N ASP A 610 4.34 -4.87 -9.00
CA ASP A 610 4.83 -5.12 -7.66
C ASP A 610 4.04 -6.27 -7.04
N ARG A 611 4.60 -7.48 -7.13
CA ARG A 611 4.31 -8.55 -6.18
C ARG A 611 4.80 -8.09 -4.81
N SER A 612 4.05 -7.18 -4.18
CA SER A 612 4.31 -6.49 -2.90
C SER A 612 5.64 -6.88 -2.24
N ASP A 613 6.68 -6.09 -2.46
CA ASP A 613 7.98 -6.31 -1.82
C ASP A 613 7.83 -6.51 -0.30
N PRO A 614 8.49 -7.49 0.35
CA PRO A 614 8.41 -7.72 1.80
C PRO A 614 8.59 -6.45 2.65
N GLU A 615 9.38 -5.47 2.20
CA GLU A 615 9.54 -4.20 2.91
C GLU A 615 8.24 -3.38 2.93
N THR A 616 7.50 -3.31 1.82
CA THR A 616 6.21 -2.59 1.75
C THR A 616 5.16 -3.20 2.68
N LEU A 617 5.10 -4.53 2.76
CA LEU A 617 4.22 -5.27 3.66
C LEU A 617 4.59 -5.05 5.12
N LEU A 618 5.89 -5.05 5.44
CA LEU A 618 6.37 -4.75 6.79
C LEU A 618 6.16 -3.28 7.16
N SER A 619 6.29 -2.36 6.21
CA SER A 619 5.94 -0.95 6.40
C SER A 619 4.48 -0.81 6.78
N LEU A 620 3.57 -1.42 6.01
CA LEU A 620 2.14 -1.43 6.33
C LEU A 620 1.86 -2.03 7.71
N ALA A 621 2.46 -3.18 8.04
CA ALA A 621 2.30 -3.80 9.36
C ALA A 621 2.79 -2.88 10.50
N THR A 622 3.91 -2.19 10.28
CA THR A 622 4.49 -1.22 11.22
C THR A 622 3.58 0.00 11.37
N GLU A 623 3.04 0.52 10.28
CA GLU A 623 2.13 1.67 10.29
C GLU A 623 0.82 1.36 11.00
N VAL A 624 0.23 0.19 10.76
CA VAL A 624 -0.99 -0.26 11.44
C VAL A 624 -0.75 -0.36 12.94
N LEU A 625 0.37 -0.96 13.35
CA LEU A 625 0.72 -1.10 14.76
C LEU A 625 1.02 0.26 15.41
N THR A 626 1.65 1.16 14.66
CA THR A 626 1.90 2.54 15.08
C THR A 626 0.60 3.31 15.27
N PHE A 627 -0.34 3.15 14.36
CA PHE A 627 -1.68 3.75 14.45
C PHE A 627 -2.41 3.27 15.69
N ILE A 628 -2.51 1.94 15.91
CA ILE A 628 -3.17 1.37 17.08
C ILE A 628 -2.54 1.93 18.36
N THR A 629 -1.21 1.95 18.43
CA THR A 629 -0.51 2.39 19.63
C THR A 629 -0.72 3.88 19.90
N THR A 630 -0.65 4.72 18.88
CA THR A 630 -0.74 6.18 19.02
C THR A 630 -2.18 6.63 19.33
N TYR A 631 -3.14 6.20 18.52
CA TYR A 631 -4.49 6.75 18.49
C TYR A 631 -5.48 6.00 19.38
N LEU A 632 -5.25 4.70 19.64
CA LEU A 632 -6.15 3.88 20.43
C LEU A 632 -5.60 3.59 21.83
N VAL A 633 -4.36 3.11 21.93
CA VAL A 633 -3.73 2.73 23.22
C VAL A 633 -3.31 3.98 24.02
N ASN A 634 -2.52 4.86 23.40
CA ASN A 634 -2.02 6.10 24.02
C ASN A 634 -2.98 7.29 23.89
N SER A 635 -4.22 7.05 23.46
CA SER A 635 -5.22 8.09 23.24
C SER A 635 -5.42 8.95 24.49
N SER A 636 -5.37 10.28 24.36
CA SER A 636 -5.81 11.18 25.43
C SER A 636 -7.34 11.14 25.61
N CYS A 637 -8.06 10.63 24.62
CA CYS A 637 -9.51 10.62 24.58
C CYS A 637 -10.06 9.34 25.22
N LEU A 638 -10.87 9.49 26.28
CA LEU A 638 -11.44 8.35 27.00
C LEU A 638 -12.34 7.44 26.11
N PRO A 639 -13.20 7.97 25.22
CA PRO A 639 -14.07 7.13 24.39
C PRO A 639 -13.29 6.18 23.46
N ALA A 640 -12.18 6.64 22.87
CA ALA A 640 -11.34 5.80 22.01
C ALA A 640 -10.67 4.66 22.79
N LYS A 641 -10.19 4.92 24.01
CA LYS A 641 -9.65 3.88 24.90
C LYS A 641 -10.70 2.85 25.30
N GLN A 642 -11.91 3.29 25.63
CA GLN A 642 -13.01 2.40 25.98
C GLN A 642 -13.44 1.54 24.79
N TYR A 643 -13.55 2.14 23.60
CA TYR A 643 -13.84 1.42 22.36
C TYR A 643 -12.77 0.35 22.07
N PHE A 644 -11.48 0.70 22.15
CA PHE A 644 -10.40 -0.26 21.94
C PHE A 644 -10.45 -1.39 22.96
N SER A 645 -10.56 -1.07 24.25
CA SER A 645 -10.64 -2.06 25.33
C SER A 645 -11.80 -3.06 25.15
N ALA A 646 -12.97 -2.56 24.77
CA ALA A 646 -14.17 -3.37 24.53
C ALA A 646 -14.06 -4.25 23.27
N SER A 647 -13.24 -3.85 22.30
CA SER A 647 -13.09 -4.56 21.01
C SER A 647 -12.01 -5.65 21.05
N LEU A 648 -11.23 -5.74 22.13
CA LEU A 648 -10.16 -6.72 22.27
C LEU A 648 -10.71 -8.12 22.56
N SER A 649 -10.27 -9.09 21.75
CA SER A 649 -10.70 -10.49 21.86
C SER A 649 -9.53 -11.46 22.06
N ASP A 650 -9.85 -12.68 22.51
CA ASP A 650 -8.87 -13.77 22.63
C ASP A 650 -8.19 -14.09 21.30
N GLN A 651 -8.96 -14.09 20.20
CA GLN A 651 -8.44 -14.35 18.86
C GLN A 651 -7.35 -13.34 18.44
N GLN A 652 -7.54 -12.06 18.76
CA GLN A 652 -6.54 -11.02 18.46
C GLN A 652 -5.27 -11.24 19.30
N MET A 653 -5.41 -11.61 20.58
CA MET A 653 -4.24 -11.92 21.43
C MET A 653 -3.50 -13.17 20.98
N ALA A 654 -4.20 -14.21 20.54
CA ALA A 654 -3.60 -15.39 19.94
C ALA A 654 -2.79 -15.03 18.70
N ALA A 655 -3.34 -14.17 17.82
CA ALA A 655 -2.66 -13.74 16.61
C ALA A 655 -1.39 -12.91 16.92
N VAL A 656 -1.46 -11.99 17.88
CA VAL A 656 -0.28 -11.23 18.36
C VAL A 656 0.76 -12.16 18.98
N ALA A 657 0.35 -13.14 19.78
CA ALA A 657 1.26 -14.12 20.39
C ALA A 657 2.00 -14.97 19.34
N ILE A 658 1.33 -15.33 18.23
CA ILE A 658 1.98 -16.01 17.10
C ILE A 658 3.05 -15.12 16.48
N VAL A 659 2.74 -13.85 16.20
CA VAL A 659 3.72 -12.90 15.64
C VAL A 659 4.91 -12.70 16.58
N ILE A 660 4.68 -12.59 17.89
CA ILE A 660 5.74 -12.52 18.90
C ILE A 660 6.67 -13.74 18.82
N LYS A 661 6.11 -14.95 18.84
CA LYS A 661 6.88 -16.20 18.78
C LYS A 661 7.66 -16.34 17.48
N ASP A 662 7.06 -15.96 16.37
CA ASP A 662 7.69 -16.00 15.05
C ASP A 662 8.85 -14.99 14.96
N LEU A 663 8.66 -13.74 15.41
CA LEU A 663 9.72 -12.73 15.45
C LEU A 663 10.87 -13.16 16.36
N ASP A 664 10.55 -13.71 17.53
CA ASP A 664 11.54 -14.27 18.45
C ASP A 664 12.30 -15.46 17.82
N LYS A 665 11.74 -16.16 16.83
CA LYS A 665 12.42 -17.21 16.06
C LYS A 665 13.28 -16.67 14.94
N GLU A 666 12.83 -15.66 14.21
CA GLU A 666 13.55 -15.12 13.05
C GLU A 666 14.65 -14.12 13.47
N CYS A 667 14.47 -13.37 14.56
CA CYS A 667 15.46 -12.39 15.05
C CYS A 667 16.70 -13.03 15.70
N THR A 668 16.77 -14.35 15.84
CA THR A 668 18.00 -15.04 16.26
C THR A 668 19.01 -15.19 15.12
N ASP A 669 18.56 -15.04 13.88
CA ASP A 669 19.45 -15.03 12.72
C ASP A 669 20.10 -13.65 12.59
N THR A 670 21.44 -13.60 12.54
CA THR A 670 22.23 -12.35 12.42
C THR A 670 21.89 -11.52 11.18
N GLU A 671 21.16 -12.10 10.21
CA GLU A 671 20.73 -11.43 8.97
C GLU A 671 19.29 -10.87 9.01
N ALA A 672 18.63 -10.87 10.18
CA ALA A 672 17.23 -10.45 10.30
C ALA A 672 17.00 -8.92 10.37
N TRP A 673 17.89 -8.11 9.78
CA TRP A 673 17.81 -6.63 9.81
C TRP A 673 16.48 -6.08 9.26
N TRP A 674 15.92 -6.76 8.25
CA TRP A 674 14.65 -6.41 7.61
C TRP A 674 13.44 -6.45 8.58
N LEU A 675 13.52 -7.15 9.72
CA LEU A 675 12.47 -7.23 10.74
C LEU A 675 12.62 -6.20 11.88
N GLN A 676 13.74 -5.47 11.94
CA GLN A 676 14.09 -4.63 13.09
C GLN A 676 13.08 -3.49 13.34
N GLY A 677 12.58 -2.87 12.27
CA GLY A 677 11.56 -1.80 12.36
C GLY A 677 10.24 -2.29 12.98
N LEU A 678 9.78 -3.47 12.54
CA LEU A 678 8.56 -4.05 13.07
C LEU A 678 8.75 -4.57 14.50
N SER A 679 9.87 -5.24 14.79
CA SER A 679 10.22 -5.76 16.12
C SER A 679 10.22 -4.64 17.17
N SER A 680 10.88 -3.51 16.89
CA SER A 680 10.92 -2.37 17.80
C SER A 680 9.54 -1.73 18.02
N THR A 681 8.75 -1.58 16.95
CA THR A 681 7.38 -1.05 17.03
C THR A 681 6.45 -1.98 17.80
N LEU A 682 6.59 -3.30 17.63
CA LEU A 682 5.82 -4.29 18.39
C LEU A 682 6.16 -4.21 19.87
N LEU A 683 7.42 -4.07 20.21
CA LEU A 683 7.83 -3.94 21.61
C LEU A 683 7.31 -2.66 22.25
N TRP A 684 7.29 -1.56 21.49
CA TRP A 684 6.65 -0.32 21.93
C TRP A 684 5.14 -0.49 22.12
N PHE A 685 4.44 -1.08 21.15
CA PHE A 685 3.01 -1.40 21.27
C PHE A 685 2.71 -2.24 22.52
N LEU A 686 3.43 -3.35 22.72
CA LEU A 686 3.25 -4.24 23.87
C LEU A 686 3.51 -3.52 25.19
N HIS A 687 4.51 -2.63 25.22
CA HIS A 687 4.78 -1.81 26.40
C HIS A 687 3.60 -0.89 26.72
N GLN A 688 3.09 -0.16 25.73
CA GLN A 688 1.99 0.76 25.95
C GLN A 688 0.69 0.03 26.28
N LEU A 689 0.42 -1.11 25.63
CA LEU A 689 -0.77 -1.93 25.86
C LEU A 689 -0.86 -2.38 27.32
N LEU A 690 0.27 -2.77 27.91
CA LEU A 690 0.33 -3.23 29.29
C LEU A 690 0.31 -2.05 30.29
N VAL A 691 1.04 -0.97 30.03
CA VAL A 691 1.19 0.15 30.98
C VAL A 691 -0.05 1.01 31.09
N THR A 692 -0.78 1.21 29.99
CA THR A 692 -1.97 2.09 29.95
C THR A 692 -3.23 1.48 30.56
N ASP A 693 -3.17 0.22 31.03
CA ASP A 693 -4.27 -0.56 31.61
C ASP A 693 -5.53 -0.65 30.72
N VAL A 694 -5.36 -0.48 29.41
CA VAL A 694 -6.46 -0.57 28.43
C VAL A 694 -6.82 -2.05 28.15
N LEU A 695 -5.87 -2.97 28.37
CA LEU A 695 -6.06 -4.41 28.20
C LEU A 695 -6.88 -5.00 29.36
N PRO A 696 -8.09 -5.53 29.13
CA PRO A 696 -8.88 -6.16 30.19
C PRO A 696 -8.13 -7.34 30.83
N ALA A 697 -8.25 -7.49 32.15
CA ALA A 697 -7.63 -8.59 32.90
C ALA A 697 -7.80 -10.00 32.28
N PRO A 698 -8.98 -10.44 31.81
CA PRO A 698 -9.11 -11.76 31.19
C PRO A 698 -8.32 -11.87 29.88
N VAL A 699 -8.33 -10.82 29.06
CA VAL A 699 -7.61 -10.79 27.78
C VAL A 699 -6.09 -10.77 28.01
N GLN A 700 -5.63 -10.10 29.07
CA GLN A 700 -4.23 -10.14 29.49
C GLN A 700 -3.78 -11.55 29.88
N VAL A 701 -4.59 -12.29 30.64
CA VAL A 701 -4.28 -13.68 31.01
C VAL A 701 -4.22 -14.56 29.77
N ASN A 702 -5.14 -14.38 28.83
CA ASN A 702 -5.13 -15.11 27.57
C ASN A 702 -3.86 -14.85 26.74
N LEU A 703 -3.39 -13.61 26.65
CA LEU A 703 -2.12 -13.31 25.97
C LEU A 703 -0.95 -14.08 26.61
N LEU A 704 -0.87 -14.09 27.95
CA LEU A 704 0.18 -14.82 28.68
C LEU A 704 0.05 -16.34 28.48
N SER A 705 -1.18 -16.85 28.42
CA SER A 705 -1.49 -18.26 28.11
C SER A 705 -0.98 -18.65 26.72
N HIS A 706 -1.33 -17.87 25.69
CA HIS A 706 -0.87 -18.10 24.32
C HIS A 706 0.65 -18.02 24.20
N LEU A 707 1.33 -17.21 25.01
CA LEU A 707 2.79 -17.15 25.08
C LEU A 707 3.42 -18.29 25.91
N GLY A 708 2.63 -19.05 26.67
CA GLY A 708 3.11 -20.13 27.55
C GLY A 708 3.74 -19.66 28.85
N VAL A 709 3.49 -18.41 29.24
CA VAL A 709 4.08 -17.75 30.44
C VAL A 709 3.03 -17.30 31.44
N SER A 710 1.83 -17.89 31.39
CA SER A 710 0.76 -17.60 32.35
C SER A 710 1.16 -18.05 33.77
N PRO A 711 1.22 -17.15 34.76
CA PRO A 711 1.63 -17.48 36.12
C PRO A 711 0.69 -18.44 36.84
N ARG A 712 -0.57 -18.53 36.40
CA ARG A 712 -1.66 -19.26 37.09
C ARG A 712 -2.02 -20.59 36.43
N GLU A 713 -1.38 -20.92 35.32
CA GLU A 713 -1.57 -22.21 34.66
C GLU A 713 -0.83 -23.35 35.37
N ALA A 714 -1.39 -24.55 35.29
CA ALA A 714 -0.74 -25.77 35.77
C ALA A 714 0.19 -26.33 34.68
N GLY A 715 1.35 -26.86 35.08
CA GLY A 715 2.32 -27.48 34.17
C GLY A 715 3.75 -27.02 34.40
N SER A 716 4.68 -27.52 33.59
CA SER A 716 6.08 -27.08 33.61
C SER A 716 6.22 -25.61 33.22
N TRP A 717 7.27 -24.95 33.70
CA TRP A 717 7.64 -23.58 33.34
C TRP A 717 8.66 -23.60 32.19
N PRO A 718 8.50 -22.78 31.14
CA PRO A 718 9.47 -22.73 30.05
C PRO A 718 10.82 -22.21 30.55
N LEU A 719 11.92 -22.91 30.24
CA LEU A 719 13.27 -22.48 30.65
C LEU A 719 13.83 -21.39 29.72
N GLN A 720 13.56 -21.48 28.42
CA GLN A 720 14.04 -20.51 27.44
C GLN A 720 12.95 -19.48 27.12
N LEU A 721 13.13 -18.24 27.59
CA LEU A 721 12.26 -17.12 27.24
C LEU A 721 12.99 -16.14 26.33
N LYS A 722 12.49 -16.04 25.10
CA LYS A 722 13.05 -15.17 24.07
C LYS A 722 12.73 -13.68 24.34
N PRO A 723 13.45 -12.73 23.72
CA PRO A 723 13.44 -11.32 24.13
C PRO A 723 12.05 -10.67 24.17
N HIS A 724 11.19 -10.89 23.18
CA HIS A 724 9.85 -10.28 23.14
C HIS A 724 8.91 -10.92 24.17
N CYS A 725 8.91 -12.25 24.29
CA CYS A 725 8.17 -12.96 25.35
C CYS A 725 8.58 -12.50 26.76
N LEU A 726 9.89 -12.42 27.01
CA LEU A 726 10.46 -11.99 28.29
C LEU A 726 10.10 -10.53 28.59
N ALA A 727 10.09 -9.68 27.58
CA ALA A 727 9.64 -8.30 27.66
C ALA A 727 8.19 -8.17 28.14
N VAL A 728 7.28 -8.97 27.60
CA VAL A 728 5.86 -8.98 27.99
C VAL A 728 5.72 -9.43 29.44
N LEU A 729 6.37 -10.54 29.80
CA LEU A 729 6.33 -11.09 31.15
C LEU A 729 6.87 -10.09 32.19
N THR A 730 8.05 -9.51 31.92
CA THR A 730 8.70 -8.52 32.80
C THR A 730 7.75 -7.36 33.09
N ARG A 731 7.13 -6.80 32.05
CA ARG A 731 6.22 -5.66 32.17
C ARG A 731 4.96 -6.03 32.95
N HIS A 732 4.36 -7.19 32.66
CA HIS A 732 3.20 -7.66 33.39
C HIS A 732 3.48 -7.78 34.89
N LEU A 733 4.57 -8.45 35.28
CA LEU A 733 4.91 -8.69 36.68
C LEU A 733 5.23 -7.39 37.43
N LEU A 734 5.98 -6.47 36.81
CA LEU A 734 6.29 -5.17 37.39
C LEU A 734 5.03 -4.30 37.57
N LEU A 735 4.09 -4.35 36.63
CA LEU A 735 2.81 -3.65 36.74
C LEU A 735 1.93 -4.22 37.85
N GLN A 736 1.82 -5.54 37.95
CA GLN A 736 1.08 -6.19 39.04
C GLN A 736 1.67 -5.81 40.41
N GLN A 737 3.00 -5.80 40.52
CA GLN A 737 3.68 -5.37 41.73
C GLN A 737 3.41 -3.89 42.06
N ARG A 738 3.39 -3.00 41.05
CA ARG A 738 3.03 -1.59 41.24
C ARG A 738 1.59 -1.42 41.74
N LYS A 739 0.64 -2.23 41.27
CA LYS A 739 -0.77 -2.21 41.71
C LYS A 739 -0.94 -2.68 43.16
N LEU A 740 -0.18 -3.70 43.58
CA LEU A 740 -0.22 -4.27 44.92
C LEU A 740 0.49 -3.39 45.99
N GLY A 741 1.40 -2.49 45.56
CA GLY A 741 2.23 -1.66 46.45
C GLY A 741 3.46 -2.40 46.98
N THR A 742 4.40 -1.69 47.62
CA THR A 742 5.70 -2.25 48.04
C THR A 742 5.64 -3.28 49.17
N ALA A 743 4.48 -3.43 49.83
CA ALA A 743 4.32 -4.26 51.01
C ALA A 743 3.54 -5.58 50.76
N ALA A 744 2.85 -5.71 49.61
CA ALA A 744 2.05 -6.88 49.30
C ALA A 744 2.76 -7.80 48.31
N ASP A 745 2.83 -9.08 48.67
CA ASP A 745 3.48 -10.09 47.86
C ASP A 745 2.67 -10.39 46.60
N ASN A 746 3.34 -10.39 45.45
CA ASN A 746 2.73 -10.81 44.20
C ASN A 746 2.65 -12.35 44.14
N SER A 747 1.45 -12.91 44.26
CA SER A 747 1.20 -14.36 44.15
C SER A 747 1.68 -14.95 42.83
N ASP A 748 1.65 -14.16 41.75
CA ASP A 748 2.07 -14.62 40.44
C ASP A 748 3.59 -14.88 40.42
N VAL A 749 4.39 -14.07 41.12
CA VAL A 749 5.85 -14.28 41.24
C VAL A 749 6.17 -15.55 42.03
N LEU A 750 5.41 -15.83 43.10
CA LEU A 750 5.55 -17.06 43.87
C LEU A 750 5.26 -18.31 43.04
N ASN A 751 4.14 -18.32 42.31
CA ASN A 751 3.75 -19.44 41.46
C ASN A 751 4.79 -19.71 40.36
N ILE A 752 5.36 -18.65 39.78
CA ILE A 752 6.46 -18.76 38.80
C ILE A 752 7.67 -19.44 39.43
N TRP A 753 8.09 -19.03 40.63
CA TRP A 753 9.21 -19.64 41.34
C TRP A 753 8.99 -21.12 41.67
N GLU A 754 7.81 -21.47 42.17
CA GLU A 754 7.47 -22.86 42.49
C GLU A 754 7.53 -23.75 41.23
N ARG A 755 6.89 -23.32 40.13
CA ARG A 755 6.89 -24.05 38.85
C ARG A 755 8.27 -24.11 38.20
N PHE A 756 9.05 -23.03 38.29
CA PHE A 756 10.42 -22.98 37.78
C PHE A 756 11.32 -24.00 38.49
N ILE A 757 11.30 -24.01 39.83
CA ILE A 757 12.07 -24.97 40.65
C ILE A 757 11.61 -26.41 40.38
N ASP A 758 10.29 -26.64 40.30
CA ASP A 758 9.76 -27.97 39.99
C ASP A 758 10.14 -28.43 38.58
N THR A 759 10.25 -27.53 37.62
CA THR A 759 10.69 -27.87 36.26
C THR A 759 12.16 -28.26 36.23
N LEU A 760 13.03 -27.50 36.91
CA LEU A 760 14.45 -27.86 37.03
C LEU A 760 14.63 -29.20 37.77
N LYS A 761 13.89 -29.41 38.85
CA LYS A 761 13.85 -30.68 39.60
C LYS A 761 13.46 -31.84 38.70
N ASN A 762 12.30 -31.74 38.04
CA ASN A 762 11.76 -32.81 37.21
C ASN A 762 12.68 -33.11 36.02
N LYS A 763 13.21 -32.09 35.32
CA LYS A 763 14.19 -32.30 34.24
C LYS A 763 15.53 -32.85 34.72
N SER A 764 15.90 -32.67 35.99
CA SER A 764 17.12 -33.27 36.55
C SER A 764 16.93 -34.74 36.93
N VAL A 765 15.69 -35.16 37.22
CA VAL A 765 15.32 -36.53 37.60
C VAL A 765 14.91 -37.38 36.40
N SER A 766 14.16 -36.80 35.45
CA SER A 766 13.70 -37.45 34.23
C SER A 766 14.77 -37.34 33.13
N GLN A 767 15.40 -38.47 32.78
CA GLN A 767 16.27 -38.57 31.60
C GLN A 767 15.46 -38.32 30.32
N ASP A 768 15.53 -37.13 29.74
CA ASP A 768 15.30 -36.97 28.30
C ASP A 768 16.65 -36.97 27.60
N THR A 769 16.99 -38.09 26.97
CA THR A 769 18.19 -38.32 26.15
C THR A 769 18.08 -37.71 24.75
N ALA A 770 17.11 -36.83 24.49
CA ALA A 770 17.00 -36.12 23.23
C ALA A 770 17.83 -34.83 23.27
N ALA A 771 18.65 -34.63 22.25
CA ALA A 771 19.64 -33.57 22.11
C ALA A 771 19.08 -32.13 22.15
N ASP A 772 17.76 -31.93 22.11
CA ASP A 772 17.09 -30.62 22.22
C ASP A 772 16.73 -30.26 23.69
N THR A 773 17.74 -30.13 24.56
CA THR A 773 17.51 -29.58 25.91
C THR A 773 17.51 -28.06 25.90
N ASP A 774 16.33 -27.44 25.76
CA ASP A 774 16.14 -26.00 26.00
C ASP A 774 16.71 -25.60 27.37
N ASP A 775 17.81 -24.85 27.35
CA ASP A 775 18.53 -24.36 28.52
C ASP A 775 18.00 -22.97 28.96
N LEU A 776 18.23 -22.63 30.23
CA LEU A 776 17.82 -21.37 30.82
C LEU A 776 18.65 -20.21 30.27
N ASN A 777 18.02 -19.22 29.66
CA ASN A 777 18.71 -18.01 29.21
C ASN A 777 19.04 -17.05 30.36
N VAL A 778 20.17 -16.35 30.22
CA VAL A 778 20.73 -15.46 31.24
C VAL A 778 19.74 -14.38 31.66
N GLU A 779 19.08 -13.73 30.69
CA GLU A 779 18.18 -12.62 30.96
C GLU A 779 16.92 -13.06 31.73
N HIS A 780 16.45 -14.29 31.48
CA HIS A 780 15.34 -14.87 32.22
C HIS A 780 15.73 -15.14 33.68
N LEU A 781 16.91 -15.72 33.93
CA LEU A 781 17.39 -15.90 35.30
C LEU A 781 17.58 -14.55 36.00
N GLN A 782 18.18 -13.57 35.34
CA GLN A 782 18.39 -12.22 35.88
C GLN A 782 17.06 -11.56 36.30
N LEU A 783 16.00 -11.72 35.49
CA LEU A 783 14.66 -11.26 35.84
C LEU A 783 14.13 -11.97 37.10
N LEU A 784 14.19 -13.31 37.14
CA LEU A 784 13.69 -14.09 38.28
C LEU A 784 14.41 -13.68 39.58
N LEU A 785 15.73 -13.56 39.55
CA LEU A 785 16.53 -13.13 40.71
C LEU A 785 16.15 -11.72 41.19
N MET A 786 15.82 -10.80 40.27
CA MET A 786 15.31 -9.48 40.63
C MET A 786 13.95 -9.56 41.29
N LEU A 787 13.05 -10.40 40.76
CA LEU A 787 11.72 -10.61 41.32
C LEU A 787 11.75 -11.33 42.69
N PHE A 788 12.74 -12.19 42.95
CA PHE A 788 12.93 -12.81 44.26
C PHE A 788 13.12 -11.78 45.37
N HIS A 789 13.90 -10.74 45.10
CA HIS A 789 14.15 -9.67 46.07
C HIS A 789 12.95 -8.76 46.32
N ASN A 790 11.98 -8.78 45.40
CA ASN A 790 10.71 -8.10 45.55
C ASN A 790 9.71 -8.86 46.45
N LEU A 791 10.03 -10.09 46.86
CA LEU A 791 9.21 -10.87 47.78
C LEU A 791 9.52 -10.52 49.25
N SER A 792 8.51 -10.63 50.10
CA SER A 792 8.65 -10.57 51.55
C SER A 792 9.61 -11.64 52.06
N CYS A 793 10.21 -11.39 53.23
CA CYS A 793 11.15 -12.33 53.85
C CYS A 793 10.54 -13.74 54.04
N ASN A 794 9.24 -13.83 54.35
CA ASN A 794 8.55 -15.11 54.51
C ASN A 794 8.47 -15.88 53.19
N ASN A 795 8.16 -15.19 52.09
CA ASN A 795 8.07 -15.81 50.77
C ASN A 795 9.43 -16.15 50.19
N ARG A 796 10.45 -15.30 50.40
CA ARG A 796 11.85 -15.65 50.10
C ARG A 796 12.29 -16.91 50.83
N ARG A 797 11.91 -17.07 52.10
CA ARG A 797 12.17 -18.28 52.88
C ARG A 797 11.48 -19.51 52.27
N LYS A 798 10.23 -19.39 51.83
CA LYS A 798 9.52 -20.50 51.14
C LYS A 798 10.24 -20.93 49.87
N VAL A 799 10.62 -19.98 49.01
CA VAL A 799 11.34 -20.27 47.76
C VAL A 799 12.70 -20.94 48.04
N LEU A 800 13.44 -20.47 49.05
CA LEU A 800 14.70 -21.09 49.47
C LEU A 800 14.51 -22.54 49.96
N VAL A 801 13.52 -22.77 50.83
CA VAL A 801 13.23 -24.12 51.36
C VAL A 801 12.76 -25.06 50.24
N HIS A 802 11.97 -24.56 49.28
CA HIS A 802 11.55 -25.32 48.10
C HIS A 802 12.74 -25.70 47.22
N THR A 803 13.67 -24.77 47.00
CA THR A 803 14.92 -25.01 46.25
C THR A 803 15.78 -26.08 46.93
N ALA A 804 15.95 -26.00 48.25
CA ALA A 804 16.69 -27.01 49.02
C ALA A 804 16.01 -28.38 48.97
N SER A 805 14.68 -28.42 49.07
CA SER A 805 13.91 -29.66 49.00
C SER A 805 14.02 -30.31 47.60
N ALA A 806 14.01 -29.49 46.54
CA ALA A 806 14.25 -29.93 45.18
C ALA A 806 15.66 -30.53 45.01
N LEU A 807 16.70 -29.89 45.56
CA LEU A 807 18.07 -30.42 45.53
C LEU A 807 18.19 -31.76 46.26
N ILE A 808 17.57 -31.90 47.43
CA ILE A 808 17.54 -33.18 48.17
C ILE A 808 16.84 -34.27 47.34
N ALA A 809 15.71 -33.94 46.70
CA ALA A 809 14.99 -34.88 45.85
C ALA A 809 15.83 -35.33 44.64
N VAL A 810 16.55 -34.40 44.01
CA VAL A 810 17.46 -34.71 42.90
C VAL A 810 18.66 -35.53 43.39
N ALA A 811 19.27 -35.18 44.52
CA ALA A 811 20.39 -35.92 45.12
C ALA A 811 20.03 -37.38 45.45
N ASN A 812 18.79 -37.63 45.83
CA ASN A 812 18.27 -38.97 46.10
C ASN A 812 17.92 -39.76 44.81
N ALA A 813 17.96 -39.14 43.64
CA ALA A 813 17.77 -39.84 42.36
C ALA A 813 19.07 -40.59 41.98
N GLY A 814 19.00 -41.92 41.84
CA GLY A 814 20.17 -42.79 41.64
C GLY A 814 20.93 -42.63 40.31
N ASN A 815 20.50 -41.71 39.44
CA ASN A 815 20.91 -41.66 38.03
C ASN A 815 21.80 -40.44 37.71
N LEU A 816 22.25 -39.69 38.72
CA LEU A 816 23.02 -38.45 38.57
C LEU A 816 24.37 -38.62 37.86
N GLN A 817 25.01 -39.78 38.00
CA GLN A 817 26.33 -40.04 37.44
C GLN A 817 26.33 -40.18 35.91
N THR A 818 25.17 -40.39 35.30
CA THR A 818 25.02 -40.64 33.85
C THR A 818 24.28 -39.51 33.12
N SER A 819 23.94 -38.41 33.82
CA SER A 819 23.16 -37.29 33.28
C SER A 819 24.05 -36.10 32.91
N MET A 820 23.70 -35.36 31.85
CA MET A 820 24.33 -34.08 31.54
C MET A 820 23.86 -33.04 32.56
N PRO A 821 24.74 -32.47 33.41
CA PRO A 821 24.33 -31.77 34.62
C PRO A 821 23.86 -30.33 34.38
N LEU A 822 23.44 -29.93 33.17
CA LEU A 822 23.10 -28.53 32.89
C LEU A 822 21.93 -28.04 33.76
N THR A 823 20.81 -28.77 33.82
CA THR A 823 19.64 -28.40 34.64
C THR A 823 19.94 -28.41 36.15
N LEU A 824 20.70 -29.41 36.62
CA LEU A 824 21.19 -29.46 37.99
C LEU A 824 22.10 -28.27 38.31
N SER A 825 23.00 -27.91 37.39
CA SER A 825 23.90 -26.76 37.56
C SER A 825 23.13 -25.44 37.71
N ARG A 826 21.99 -25.28 37.00
CA ARG A 826 21.09 -24.13 37.19
C ARG A 826 20.46 -24.11 38.57
N LEU A 827 20.00 -25.27 39.06
CA LEU A 827 19.38 -25.37 40.38
C LEU A 827 20.39 -25.05 41.50
N VAL A 828 21.63 -25.52 41.35
CA VAL A 828 22.74 -25.20 42.27
C VAL A 828 23.14 -23.73 42.17
N LEU A 829 23.20 -23.14 40.96
CA LEU A 829 23.48 -21.72 40.76
C LEU A 829 22.45 -20.83 41.47
N VAL A 830 21.17 -21.17 41.38
CA VAL A 830 20.09 -20.45 42.08
C VAL A 830 20.24 -20.58 43.59
N PHE A 831 20.54 -21.79 44.08
CA PHE A 831 20.74 -22.03 45.51
C PHE A 831 21.96 -21.28 46.06
N ASP A 832 23.08 -21.30 45.34
CA ASP A 832 24.30 -20.56 45.66
C ASP A 832 24.03 -19.05 45.76
N TYR A 833 23.30 -18.50 44.78
CA TYR A 833 22.89 -17.10 44.82
C TYR A 833 22.04 -16.78 46.06
N PHE A 834 21.06 -17.62 46.41
CA PHE A 834 20.22 -17.38 47.58
C PHE A 834 21.00 -17.41 48.89
N ILE A 835 22.00 -18.28 49.03
CA ILE A 835 22.83 -18.31 50.25
C ILE A 835 23.61 -17.00 50.42
N HIS A 836 24.19 -16.49 49.33
CA HIS A 836 25.07 -15.32 49.38
C HIS A 836 24.31 -14.00 49.38
N ASN A 837 23.16 -13.94 48.69
CA ASN A 837 22.40 -12.72 48.42
C ASN A 837 20.93 -12.85 48.85
N PHE A 838 20.66 -13.40 50.03
CA PHE A 838 19.28 -13.58 50.52
C PHE A 838 18.57 -12.25 50.82
N SER A 839 19.27 -11.33 51.49
CA SER A 839 18.67 -10.15 52.13
C SER A 839 18.60 -8.92 51.22
N GLU A 840 19.68 -8.64 50.50
CA GLU A 840 19.87 -7.42 49.70
C GLU A 840 20.14 -7.74 48.23
N VAL A 841 19.63 -6.89 47.34
CA VAL A 841 19.89 -6.96 45.91
C VAL A 841 21.34 -6.51 45.64
N PRO A 842 22.17 -7.33 44.98
CA PRO A 842 23.50 -6.90 44.60
C PRO A 842 23.45 -5.83 43.48
N GLY A 843 24.26 -4.77 43.61
CA GLY A 843 24.29 -3.66 42.64
C GLY A 843 24.61 -4.10 41.21
N TYR A 844 25.52 -5.06 41.04
CA TYR A 844 25.88 -5.61 39.73
C TYR A 844 24.69 -6.29 39.03
N LEU A 845 23.75 -6.89 39.77
CA LEU A 845 22.56 -7.53 39.19
C LEU A 845 21.61 -6.47 38.65
N VAL A 846 21.46 -5.35 39.35
CA VAL A 846 20.65 -4.22 38.89
C VAL A 846 21.21 -3.66 37.58
N ASP A 847 22.53 -3.49 37.50
CA ASP A 847 23.20 -3.00 36.29
C ASP A 847 23.09 -3.98 35.11
N GLN A 848 23.26 -5.28 35.36
CA GLN A 848 23.08 -6.33 34.36
C GLN A 848 21.64 -6.36 33.84
N VAL A 849 20.65 -6.34 34.74
CA VAL A 849 19.22 -6.30 34.38
C VAL A 849 18.91 -5.04 33.57
N ARG A 850 19.41 -3.87 34.00
CA ARG A 850 19.24 -2.60 33.28
C ARG A 850 19.79 -2.66 31.86
N ARG A 851 20.98 -3.24 31.67
CA ARG A 851 21.62 -3.35 30.34
C ARG A 851 20.94 -4.39 29.47
N ASN A 852 20.74 -5.61 29.98
CA ASN A 852 20.30 -6.75 29.18
C ASN A 852 18.81 -6.78 28.89
N LEU A 853 17.98 -6.38 29.87
CA LEU A 853 16.52 -6.39 29.73
C LEU A 853 15.97 -5.05 29.25
N PHE A 854 16.58 -3.92 29.64
CA PHE A 854 15.98 -2.60 29.40
C PHE A 854 16.72 -1.73 28.38
N SER A 855 18.02 -1.92 28.12
CA SER A 855 18.77 -1.01 27.22
C SER A 855 18.71 -1.42 25.74
N GLY A 856 18.69 -2.72 25.44
CA GLY A 856 18.56 -3.22 24.06
C GLY A 856 17.14 -3.12 23.45
N GLN A 857 16.13 -2.87 24.28
CA GLN A 857 14.71 -2.88 23.88
C GLN A 857 14.19 -1.57 23.27
N TYR A 858 14.94 -0.46 23.40
CA TYR A 858 14.45 0.88 23.05
C TYR A 858 15.36 1.67 22.09
N GLY A 859 16.49 1.08 21.66
CA GLY A 859 17.51 1.78 20.86
C GLY A 859 17.09 2.20 19.44
N GLY A 860 15.94 1.77 18.94
CA GLY A 860 15.44 2.16 17.62
C GLY A 860 14.69 3.48 17.57
N VAL A 861 14.16 3.97 18.70
CA VAL A 861 13.22 5.12 18.70
C VAL A 861 13.90 6.45 19.03
N ILE A 862 15.11 6.43 19.60
CA ILE A 862 15.88 7.65 19.86
C ILE A 862 17.12 7.63 18.97
N LYS A 863 17.11 8.42 17.89
CA LYS A 863 18.33 8.80 17.15
C LYS A 863 19.22 9.63 18.09
N THR A 864 19.92 8.96 19.00
CA THR A 864 21.05 9.57 19.71
C THR A 864 22.30 9.36 18.87
N THR A 865 22.94 10.48 18.59
CA THR A 865 24.19 10.64 17.86
C THR A 865 25.30 9.73 18.41
N HIS A 866 25.77 8.80 17.58
CA HIS A 866 27.18 8.49 17.36
C HIS A 866 28.13 8.49 18.58
N LEU A 867 27.79 7.83 19.68
CA LEU A 867 28.76 7.45 20.71
C LEU A 867 28.43 6.05 21.27
N ASP A 868 29.47 5.22 21.32
CA ASP A 868 29.63 3.96 22.07
C ASP A 868 29.02 2.67 21.52
N ASP A 869 29.75 2.00 20.63
CA ASP A 869 29.56 0.58 20.27
C ASP A 869 29.72 -0.37 21.48
N GLU A 870 30.43 0.03 22.54
CA GLU A 870 30.55 -0.75 23.79
C GLU A 870 29.29 -0.68 24.68
N SER A 871 28.45 0.34 24.51
CA SER A 871 27.22 0.52 25.32
C SER A 871 26.07 -0.41 24.92
N LYS A 872 26.20 -1.11 23.78
CA LYS A 872 25.19 -2.03 23.21
C LYS A 872 25.44 -3.51 23.53
N ALA A 873 26.61 -3.88 24.04
CA ALA A 873 26.92 -5.27 24.38
C ALA A 873 26.19 -5.69 25.66
N LYS A 874 25.46 -6.82 25.58
CA LYS A 874 24.80 -7.41 26.76
C LYS A 874 25.86 -7.80 27.80
N MET A 875 25.62 -7.43 29.04
CA MET A 875 26.52 -7.63 30.18
C MET A 875 26.21 -8.96 30.88
N TRP A 876 27.06 -9.96 30.66
CA TRP A 876 27.02 -11.23 31.39
C TRP A 876 28.45 -11.73 31.62
N PHE A 877 28.65 -12.55 32.64
CA PHE A 877 29.92 -13.23 32.87
C PHE A 877 29.84 -14.63 32.29
N THR A 878 30.78 -14.97 31.41
CA THR A 878 30.92 -16.32 30.84
C THR A 878 32.16 -17.01 31.37
N PHE A 879 32.10 -18.33 31.51
CA PHE A 879 33.29 -19.15 31.70
C PHE A 879 33.86 -19.50 30.32
N SER A 880 34.74 -18.65 29.78
CA SER A 880 35.31 -18.78 28.43
C SER A 880 35.90 -20.16 28.16
N ASP A 881 36.56 -20.75 29.15
CA ASP A 881 37.25 -22.04 28.99
C ASP A 881 36.25 -23.21 28.91
N CYS A 882 35.18 -23.16 29.70
CA CYS A 882 34.09 -24.14 29.63
C CYS A 882 33.29 -24.00 28.34
N GLU A 883 32.99 -22.76 27.91
CA GLU A 883 32.32 -22.46 26.65
C GLU A 883 33.11 -22.97 25.45
N THR A 884 34.40 -22.67 25.38
CA THR A 884 35.25 -23.10 24.27
C THR A 884 35.38 -24.62 24.23
N ASN A 885 35.51 -25.30 25.37
CA ASN A 885 35.53 -26.76 25.42
C ASN A 885 34.19 -27.40 25.06
N TYR A 886 33.08 -26.82 25.53
CA TYR A 886 31.74 -27.29 25.18
C TYR A 886 31.48 -27.14 23.68
N ARG A 887 31.78 -25.98 23.10
CA ARG A 887 31.63 -25.74 21.65
C ARG A 887 32.48 -26.68 20.81
N LYS A 888 33.73 -26.94 21.22
CA LYS A 888 34.63 -27.89 20.53
C LYS A 888 34.08 -29.32 20.52
N ASN A 889 33.44 -29.75 21.60
CA ASN A 889 32.94 -31.13 21.74
C ASN A 889 31.52 -31.32 21.18
N VAL A 890 30.71 -30.26 21.10
CA VAL A 890 29.33 -30.30 20.55
C VAL A 890 29.30 -30.14 19.03
N HIS A 891 30.31 -29.51 18.42
CA HIS A 891 30.43 -29.33 16.97
C HIS A 891 30.49 -30.64 16.15
N MET A 892 30.62 -31.80 16.80
CA MET A 892 30.56 -33.12 16.14
C MET A 892 29.13 -33.64 15.90
N VAL A 893 28.07 -33.01 16.44
CA VAL A 893 26.72 -33.59 16.42
C VAL A 893 25.63 -32.67 15.82
N GLU A 894 25.77 -31.34 15.80
CA GLU A 894 24.66 -30.47 15.38
C GLU A 894 25.10 -29.34 14.44
N SER A 895 24.86 -29.52 13.14
CA SER A 895 25.13 -28.54 12.08
C SER A 895 23.91 -27.70 11.67
N ASN A 896 22.87 -27.56 12.50
CA ASN A 896 21.62 -26.91 12.05
C ASN A 896 20.83 -26.07 13.07
N THR A 897 21.41 -25.62 14.18
CA THR A 897 20.70 -24.71 15.11
C THR A 897 21.49 -23.42 15.32
N GLY A 898 20.93 -22.29 14.88
CA GLY A 898 21.45 -20.93 15.10
C GLY A 898 21.45 -20.47 16.58
N SER A 899 21.66 -21.38 17.54
CA SER A 899 21.68 -21.08 18.99
C SER A 899 23.04 -20.56 19.49
N SER A 900 24.00 -20.32 18.60
CA SER A 900 25.43 -20.11 18.91
C SER A 900 25.80 -18.81 19.64
N LEU A 901 24.84 -17.93 19.94
CA LEU A 901 25.11 -16.59 20.47
C LEU A 901 24.93 -16.43 21.99
N ASN A 902 24.24 -17.34 22.69
CA ASN A 902 24.02 -17.22 24.13
C ASN A 902 24.96 -18.15 24.92
N PRO A 903 25.61 -17.67 26.00
CA PRO A 903 26.45 -18.52 26.83
C PRO A 903 25.60 -19.55 27.59
N LYS A 904 26.04 -20.81 27.57
CA LYS A 904 25.55 -21.88 28.45
C LYS A 904 26.29 -21.88 29.79
N PHE A 905 27.57 -21.52 29.84
CA PHE A 905 28.31 -21.42 31.10
C PHE A 905 28.45 -19.96 31.51
N TYR A 906 27.54 -19.51 32.37
CA TYR A 906 27.48 -18.14 32.85
C TYR A 906 27.27 -18.07 34.36
N ASP A 907 27.65 -16.93 34.94
CA ASP A 907 27.49 -16.62 36.35
C ASP A 907 26.75 -15.29 36.56
N CYS A 908 25.75 -15.33 37.43
CA CYS A 908 24.97 -14.17 37.88
C CYS A 908 25.35 -13.71 39.29
N SER A 909 26.31 -14.34 39.98
CA SER A 909 26.64 -14.08 41.39
C SER A 909 28.05 -13.51 41.64
N ARG A 910 28.89 -13.33 40.62
CA ARG A 910 30.32 -13.08 40.89
C ARG A 910 30.68 -11.68 41.42
N ARG A 911 31.26 -11.73 42.62
CA ARG A 911 31.81 -10.67 43.48
C ARG A 911 33.34 -10.50 43.38
N TYR A 912 34.04 -11.19 42.46
CA TYR A 912 35.43 -11.62 42.70
C TYR A 912 36.57 -11.03 41.83
N LEU A 913 36.40 -9.93 41.09
CA LEU A 913 37.51 -9.41 40.26
C LEU A 913 37.80 -7.90 40.37
N ASP A 914 37.44 -7.25 41.48
CA ASP A 914 37.97 -5.92 41.82
C ASP A 914 39.02 -5.93 42.94
N GLN A 915 39.42 -7.10 43.44
CA GLN A 915 40.60 -7.22 44.29
C GLN A 915 41.53 -8.25 43.70
N GLY A 916 42.64 -7.76 43.14
CA GLY A 916 43.70 -8.55 42.55
C GLY A 916 44.32 -9.54 43.54
N HIS A 917 43.74 -10.72 43.62
CA HIS A 917 44.44 -11.89 44.07
C HIS A 917 44.26 -12.99 43.02
N PRO A 918 45.35 -13.44 42.35
CA PRO A 918 45.33 -14.78 41.78
C PRO A 918 45.19 -15.73 42.97
N LEU A 919 44.67 -16.94 42.79
CA LEU A 919 45.17 -18.16 43.44
C LEU A 919 44.29 -19.37 43.06
N TYR A 920 45.01 -20.34 42.49
CA TYR A 920 44.84 -21.79 42.42
C TYR A 920 43.71 -22.44 41.60
#